data_AF-A0A7C3EM85-F1
#
_entry.id   AF-A0A7C3EM85-F1
#
_cell.length_a   1.000
_cell.length_b   1.000
_cell.length_c   1.000
_cell.angle_alpha   90.00
_cell.angle_beta   90.00
_cell.angle_gamma   90.00
#
_symmetry.space_group_name_H-M   'P 1'
#
loop_
_entity.id
_entity.type
_entity.pdbx_description
1 polymer ?
#
loop_
_entity_poly.entity_id
_entity_poly.type
_entity_poly.pdbx_seq_one_letter_code
_entity_poly.pdbx_strand_id
1 'polypeptide(L)'
;MKRLTLLIARALITLSFWRPAAAEVCNVKVVTDASPDYYDLESMVHSITSKWPTPAEKCWALFYWNHIARRQTSPMILHGLELSDPIRQFNDYGFTMCSTIAGINCSIWDAMGFKVKYWDISLHTVSEVEYDGRWHMYDNSMSAIYTLCDGRTIAGVEDIGKEGACAASDGRVEPGHIARYHCLNATSPRGFLTGADCERSLDAEYGCFNPKGLKYRYYFYDWDRGHRYILNLREGEAYTRHYKSLGTSAEFYVPNRGKDPESVNPRYRIRGNGIRTWKPTLPQGGLTGTDAVFKVEGANVITALAIKAAFERRNDNDVAALAVSTTNGLTWTEVWKAQETGEVPLDTKLIEPVNGAYEVLVKATLEGAARLKDIEFTTTTMLNSKTQPKLLLGKNTVYVGLGEQTGSIVLWPDLQGDARKPYVVEEKNVATKEKHPGYMGVMHAAKPNEEAFVVFRIDAPADITRVTYGGRFYNRAPKSHIDLLHSFDGGKTWAKPWSLTDTRPPWDVIHYEKVEGIPPGTRSVLMKYLWNSSAAGTDACSIYAVRMEVNHTLSHARQKVPIPSGGHPIQVTFDWDEVQKDRSRVRRSHTQLLEELPCRYTINVGGHDHPIVNSLRIAHLSADLPKAPIPSRGYSDGKDVGGEKWLYRWVTYGRNLAEGKPYTCTVPSETNWGAGDPDGKKLTDGVVGPPFAGGGTPRFAAAWKQGQKPEVTVDLGKPETCAAFRIHIGAGWPWWDALKGEVKDKVEVLTSLDGKDFTSQGFFDFDLFWKDIPINHFMPDDEQAQGYNHTLIPPRSVTARYVRFAITPARILTVSEVQVLDGIKLAPFDLRIALPDEKPDRPRSELPRDISSTSVAAVEPAPGPPAAGPTVGDEPPPQKPPSLKVNRVAKPPKIDGLLDDPAWREASGATGFRQTNGEPATTMTRLYVAQDDAALYIAVECFDTPEGIGRLRANIREHDAEGMYFDDDIELFLDPTCERKSYYQIMINCRGVTWDAFHPSAASPDLSWEPKYDLAVSVGKESWQAEFAFPWAAFNRTPTLASDWAFNVLRSRQRMKELNYWSPVHTRSAHTPERFGTLTGLAPKPLPPSH
;
A
#
# COMPACT_ATOMS: atom_id res chain seq x y z
N MET A 1 4.76 45.53 -39.18
CA MET A 1 3.48 46.00 -39.73
C MET A 1 2.64 44.83 -40.23
N LYS A 2 1.65 44.39 -39.45
CA LYS A 2 0.31 43.91 -39.86
C LYS A 2 -0.44 43.57 -38.57
N ARG A 3 -1.65 44.12 -38.47
CA ARG A 3 -2.48 44.28 -37.27
C ARG A 3 -2.97 42.93 -36.74
N LEU A 4 -2.83 42.71 -35.43
CA LEU A 4 -3.77 41.90 -34.65
C LEU A 4 -3.91 42.54 -33.26
N THR A 5 -4.89 43.41 -33.13
CA THR A 5 -5.31 44.03 -31.88
C THR A 5 -6.18 42.99 -31.15
N LEU A 6 -5.62 42.28 -30.17
CA LEU A 6 -6.39 41.39 -29.31
C LEU A 6 -6.98 42.21 -28.16
N LEU A 7 -8.31 42.17 -28.03
CA LEU A 7 -9.04 42.75 -26.91
C LEU A 7 -8.55 42.14 -25.59
N ILE A 8 -7.84 42.92 -24.78
CA ILE A 8 -7.71 42.68 -23.35
C ILE A 8 -8.97 43.26 -22.69
N ALA A 9 -10.03 42.47 -22.61
CA ALA A 9 -11.16 42.79 -21.75
C ALA A 9 -10.69 42.67 -20.29
N ARG A 10 -10.40 43.81 -19.65
CA ARG A 10 -10.30 43.93 -18.19
C ARG A 10 -11.66 43.57 -17.59
N ALA A 11 -11.89 42.31 -17.27
CA ALA A 11 -12.90 41.92 -16.30
C ALA A 11 -12.38 42.31 -14.91
N LEU A 12 -12.54 43.59 -14.55
CA LEU A 12 -12.49 44.04 -13.17
C LEU A 12 -13.71 43.42 -12.48
N ILE A 13 -13.49 42.28 -11.81
CA ILE A 13 -14.46 41.66 -10.92
C ILE A 13 -14.70 42.65 -9.78
N THR A 14 -15.78 43.43 -9.86
CA THR A 14 -16.33 44.15 -8.72
C THR A 14 -17.03 43.14 -7.82
N LEU A 15 -16.28 42.58 -6.88
CA LEU A 15 -16.83 41.88 -5.71
C LEU A 15 -17.62 42.90 -4.89
N SER A 16 -18.94 42.86 -5.01
CA SER A 16 -19.86 43.60 -4.16
C SER A 16 -19.71 43.08 -2.72
N PHE A 17 -19.06 43.86 -1.85
CA PHE A 17 -18.89 43.52 -0.44
C PHE A 17 -20.22 43.65 0.31
N TRP A 18 -20.76 42.55 0.81
CA TRP A 18 -21.96 42.50 1.66
C TRP A 18 -21.64 41.80 2.99
N ARG A 19 -21.80 42.55 4.10
CA ARG A 19 -21.71 42.16 5.53
C ARG A 19 -20.41 41.46 5.96
N PRO A 20 -20.03 41.49 7.27
CA PRO A 20 -18.85 40.76 7.71
C PRO A 20 -19.12 39.30 7.38
N ALA A 21 -18.36 38.73 6.46
CA ALA A 21 -18.57 37.35 6.12
C ALA A 21 -18.30 36.47 7.37
N ALA A 22 -18.87 35.27 7.34
CA ALA A 22 -18.77 34.28 8.39
C ALA A 22 -17.31 34.11 8.85
N ALA A 23 -17.02 34.26 10.14
CA ALA A 23 -15.67 34.08 10.65
C ALA A 23 -15.17 32.68 10.22
N GLU A 24 -14.03 32.63 9.56
CA GLU A 24 -13.38 31.39 9.16
C GLU A 24 -12.30 31.10 10.18
N VAL A 25 -12.20 29.85 10.62
CA VAL A 25 -11.11 29.37 11.46
C VAL A 25 -10.27 28.42 10.65
N CYS A 26 -9.00 28.74 10.47
CA CYS A 26 -8.11 27.99 9.58
C CYS A 26 -7.22 27.02 10.33
N ASN A 27 -6.76 25.99 9.63
CA ASN A 27 -5.73 25.07 10.11
C ASN A 27 -6.03 24.46 11.50
N VAL A 28 -7.27 24.01 11.70
CA VAL A 28 -7.70 23.36 12.94
C VAL A 28 -6.98 22.02 13.10
N LYS A 29 -6.37 21.79 14.27
CA LYS A 29 -5.72 20.54 14.66
C LYS A 29 -6.46 19.89 15.82
N VAL A 30 -6.73 18.59 15.71
CA VAL A 30 -7.23 17.76 16.81
C VAL A 30 -6.30 16.56 16.93
N VAL A 31 -5.61 16.43 18.07
CA VAL A 31 -4.57 15.41 18.33
C VAL A 31 -4.84 14.79 19.70
N THR A 32 -4.56 13.50 19.86
CA THR A 32 -4.61 12.82 21.18
C THR A 32 -3.23 12.31 21.58
N ASP A 33 -3.02 12.07 22.87
CA ASP A 33 -1.82 11.43 23.39
C ASP A 33 -1.72 9.92 23.10
N ALA A 34 -2.62 9.40 22.25
CA ALA A 34 -2.68 8.02 21.80
C ALA A 34 -2.33 7.82 20.30
N SER A 35 -2.07 8.90 19.56
CA SER A 35 -1.71 8.81 18.12
C SER A 35 -0.90 10.04 17.68
N PRO A 36 0.05 9.89 16.72
CA PRO A 36 0.86 11.01 16.22
C PRO A 36 0.07 12.17 15.60
N ASP A 37 0.69 13.35 15.59
CA ASP A 37 0.21 14.52 14.85
C ASP A 37 0.63 14.43 13.37
N TYR A 38 -0.25 13.88 12.52
CA TYR A 38 -0.03 13.78 11.07
C TYR A 38 -0.35 15.08 10.31
N TYR A 39 -0.31 16.25 10.95
CA TYR A 39 -0.61 17.52 10.28
C TYR A 39 0.38 17.87 9.17
N ASP A 40 1.68 17.79 9.46
CA ASP A 40 2.77 17.96 8.50
C ASP A 40 3.98 17.12 8.97
N LEU A 41 5.03 17.05 8.15
CA LEU A 41 6.20 16.20 8.44
C LEU A 41 6.90 16.62 9.75
N GLU A 42 6.99 17.91 10.04
CA GLU A 42 7.62 18.41 11.27
C GLU A 42 6.78 18.03 12.50
N SER A 43 5.45 18.17 12.42
CA SER A 43 4.51 17.80 13.49
C SER A 43 4.53 16.28 13.76
N MET A 44 4.62 15.47 12.71
CA MET A 44 4.70 14.01 12.84
C MET A 44 6.01 13.60 13.51
N VAL A 45 7.14 14.12 13.06
CA VAL A 45 8.46 13.87 13.67
C VAL A 45 8.47 14.35 15.13
N HIS A 46 7.96 15.55 15.39
CA HIS A 46 7.90 16.12 16.72
C HIS A 46 7.09 15.25 17.69
N SER A 47 5.85 14.91 17.32
CA SER A 47 4.94 14.15 18.16
C SER A 47 5.46 12.74 18.47
N ILE A 48 6.10 12.08 17.50
CA ILE A 48 6.62 10.72 17.66
C ILE A 48 7.92 10.68 18.47
N THR A 49 8.81 11.66 18.30
CA THR A 49 10.22 11.49 18.72
C THR A 49 10.63 12.34 19.93
N SER A 50 9.90 13.40 20.27
CA SER A 50 10.37 14.40 21.25
C SER A 50 10.50 13.88 22.69
N LYS A 51 9.77 12.81 23.03
CA LYS A 51 9.81 12.16 24.36
C LYS A 51 10.74 10.94 24.42
N TRP A 52 11.46 10.65 23.34
CA TRP A 52 12.43 9.56 23.25
C TRP A 52 13.86 10.13 23.28
N PRO A 53 14.71 9.73 24.24
CA PRO A 53 15.98 10.39 24.47
C PRO A 53 17.07 10.01 23.46
N THR A 54 17.11 8.76 22.98
CA THR A 54 18.17 8.27 22.09
C THR A 54 17.75 8.21 20.61
N PRO A 55 18.69 8.35 19.65
CA PRO A 55 18.42 8.11 18.23
C PRO A 55 17.76 6.75 17.95
N ALA A 56 18.27 5.68 18.57
CA ALA A 56 17.71 4.33 18.43
C ALA A 56 16.24 4.26 18.83
N GLU A 57 15.87 4.81 20.00
CA GLU A 57 14.46 4.85 20.45
C GLU A 57 13.58 5.69 19.53
N LYS A 58 14.09 6.82 19.00
CA LYS A 58 13.36 7.66 18.05
C LYS A 58 13.09 6.94 16.72
N CYS A 59 14.11 6.27 16.17
CA CYS A 59 13.96 5.48 14.95
C CYS A 59 13.03 4.28 15.16
N TRP A 60 13.11 3.60 16.32
CA TRP A 60 12.19 2.53 16.68
C TRP A 60 10.74 3.03 16.81
N ALA A 61 10.53 4.19 17.45
CA ALA A 61 9.19 4.78 17.58
C ALA A 61 8.60 5.13 16.20
N LEU A 62 9.41 5.68 15.29
CA LEU A 62 9.01 5.93 13.91
C LEU A 62 8.71 4.64 13.15
N PHE A 63 9.57 3.62 13.28
CA PHE A 63 9.31 2.31 12.70
C PHE A 63 7.95 1.76 13.16
N TYR A 64 7.65 1.84 14.47
CA TYR A 64 6.38 1.40 15.02
C TYR A 64 5.20 2.16 14.40
N TRP A 65 5.21 3.49 14.42
CA TRP A 65 4.07 4.29 13.94
C TRP A 65 3.88 4.21 12.42
N ASN A 66 4.97 4.19 11.65
CA ASN A 66 4.92 4.00 10.20
C ASN A 66 4.34 2.62 9.85
N HIS A 67 4.71 1.58 10.60
CA HIS A 67 4.16 0.23 10.43
C HIS A 67 2.65 0.22 10.62
N ILE A 68 2.14 0.89 11.65
CA ILE A 68 0.69 0.97 11.94
C ILE A 68 -0.06 1.83 10.91
N ALA A 69 0.58 2.86 10.34
CA ALA A 69 -0.04 3.82 9.43
C ALA A 69 -0.27 3.30 8.00
N ARG A 70 0.26 2.13 7.63
CA ARG A 70 0.30 1.65 6.24
C ARG A 70 -0.27 0.24 6.06
N ARG A 71 -0.48 -0.14 4.80
CA ARG A 71 -0.84 -1.49 4.34
C ARG A 71 0.07 -1.91 3.20
N GLN A 72 0.57 -3.15 3.25
CA GLN A 72 1.42 -3.71 2.19
C GLN A 72 0.56 -4.13 0.98
N THR A 73 0.57 -3.33 -0.09
CA THR A 73 -0.13 -3.62 -1.35
C THR A 73 0.48 -2.80 -2.49
N SER A 74 -0.10 -2.86 -3.69
CA SER A 74 0.30 -1.99 -4.81
C SER A 74 0.25 -0.51 -4.38
N PRO A 75 1.31 0.27 -4.62
CA PRO A 75 1.35 1.66 -4.20
C PRO A 75 0.27 2.47 -4.89
N MET A 76 -0.22 3.52 -4.23
CA MET A 76 -1.11 4.49 -4.86
C MET A 76 -0.33 5.23 -5.95
N ILE A 77 -0.87 5.26 -7.18
CA ILE A 77 -0.28 6.00 -8.29
C ILE A 77 -1.02 7.32 -8.47
N LEU A 78 -0.30 8.44 -8.31
CA LEU A 78 -0.81 9.78 -8.55
C LEU A 78 0.09 10.50 -9.55
N HIS A 79 -0.51 11.13 -10.56
CA HIS A 79 0.22 11.84 -11.63
C HIS A 79 1.32 10.97 -12.27
N GLY A 80 1.05 9.67 -12.41
CA GLY A 80 1.99 8.70 -12.99
C GLY A 80 3.14 8.24 -12.07
N LEU A 81 3.19 8.70 -10.83
CA LEU A 81 4.22 8.38 -9.84
C LEU A 81 3.67 7.61 -8.66
N GLU A 82 4.52 6.79 -8.03
CA GLU A 82 4.20 6.18 -6.75
C GLU A 82 4.14 7.27 -5.68
N LEU A 83 3.06 7.29 -4.88
CA LEU A 83 2.93 8.26 -3.81
C LEU A 83 3.88 7.96 -2.65
N SER A 84 4.72 8.94 -2.34
CA SER A 84 5.75 8.84 -1.30
C SER A 84 5.87 10.06 -0.39
N ASP A 85 5.05 11.09 -0.60
CA ASP A 85 4.89 12.15 0.40
C ASP A 85 4.33 11.52 1.69
N PRO A 86 5.04 11.56 2.83
CA PRO A 86 4.62 10.85 4.03
C PRO A 86 3.24 11.27 4.54
N ILE A 87 2.94 12.57 4.47
CA ILE A 87 1.73 13.14 5.07
C ILE A 87 0.51 12.82 4.22
N ARG A 88 0.63 12.97 2.90
CA ARG A 88 -0.42 12.59 1.96
C ARG A 88 -0.65 11.09 1.97
N GLN A 89 0.43 10.30 1.97
CA GLN A 89 0.35 8.85 2.03
C GLN A 89 -0.37 8.40 3.30
N PHE A 90 0.00 8.94 4.46
CA PHE A 90 -0.54 8.48 5.74
C PHE A 90 -1.91 9.06 6.08
N ASN A 91 -2.30 10.25 5.60
CA ASN A 91 -3.63 10.81 5.87
C ASN A 91 -4.71 10.33 4.90
N ASP A 92 -4.38 10.11 3.62
CA ASP A 92 -5.39 9.89 2.59
C ASP A 92 -5.49 8.43 2.11
N TYR A 93 -4.35 7.76 1.88
CA TYR A 93 -4.32 6.52 1.08
C TYR A 93 -3.83 5.27 1.81
N GLY A 94 -2.78 5.34 2.62
CA GLY A 94 -2.22 4.24 3.40
C GLY A 94 -1.70 3.00 2.64
N PHE A 95 -1.78 2.94 1.31
CA PHE A 95 -1.29 1.82 0.49
C PHE A 95 0.17 1.96 0.06
N THR A 96 1.05 1.09 0.53
CA THR A 96 2.49 1.14 0.27
C THR A 96 3.05 -0.20 -0.20
N MET A 97 4.12 -0.17 -0.97
CA MET A 97 4.97 -1.33 -1.26
C MET A 97 6.39 -1.07 -0.75
N CYS A 98 7.30 -2.04 -0.87
CA CYS A 98 8.69 -1.90 -0.45
C CYS A 98 9.36 -0.64 -0.98
N SER A 99 9.13 -0.33 -2.26
CA SER A 99 9.74 0.83 -2.91
C SER A 99 9.34 2.14 -2.25
N THR A 100 8.04 2.32 -1.99
CA THR A 100 7.49 3.56 -1.45
C THR A 100 7.75 3.72 0.03
N ILE A 101 7.62 2.66 0.84
CA ILE A 101 7.82 2.77 2.28
C ILE A 101 9.29 2.98 2.64
N ALA A 102 10.23 2.37 1.90
CA ALA A 102 11.65 2.65 2.06
C ALA A 102 11.97 4.12 1.74
N GLY A 103 11.32 4.69 0.72
CA GLY A 103 11.48 6.10 0.35
C GLY A 103 10.90 7.05 1.41
N ILE A 104 9.69 6.74 1.92
CA ILE A 104 9.05 7.49 3.01
C ILE A 104 9.94 7.48 4.26
N ASN A 105 10.48 6.33 4.64
CA ASN A 105 11.38 6.22 5.79
C ASN A 105 12.62 7.10 5.63
N CYS A 106 13.26 7.06 4.46
CA CYS A 106 14.41 7.91 4.20
C CYS A 106 14.06 9.40 4.24
N SER A 107 12.91 9.80 3.69
CA SER A 107 12.41 11.18 3.75
C SER A 107 12.20 11.67 5.19
N ILE A 108 11.67 10.81 6.06
CA ILE A 108 11.44 11.11 7.47
C ILE A 108 12.76 11.25 8.22
N TRP A 109 13.69 10.30 8.06
CA TRP A 109 14.97 10.36 8.77
C TRP A 109 15.89 11.49 8.27
N ASP A 110 15.84 11.81 6.97
CA ASP A 110 16.48 13.00 6.42
C ASP A 110 15.92 14.28 7.07
N ALA A 111 14.58 14.37 7.24
CA ALA A 111 13.94 15.49 7.94
C ALA A 111 14.30 15.57 9.43
N MET A 112 14.76 14.48 10.05
CA MET A 112 15.33 14.47 11.40
C MET A 112 16.80 14.90 11.45
N GLY A 113 17.47 15.00 10.30
CA GLY A 113 18.89 15.33 10.18
C GLY A 113 19.82 14.12 10.22
N PHE A 114 19.32 12.90 10.00
CA PHE A 114 20.17 11.71 9.89
C PHE A 114 20.62 11.44 8.45
N LYS A 115 21.77 10.78 8.31
CA LYS A 115 22.17 10.23 7.00
C LYS A 115 21.36 8.98 6.71
N VAL A 116 20.99 8.80 5.44
CA VAL A 116 20.10 7.72 5.00
C VAL A 116 20.65 7.01 3.78
N LYS A 117 20.28 5.74 3.60
CA LYS A 117 20.51 4.98 2.37
C LYS A 117 19.25 4.25 1.92
N TYR A 118 19.04 4.22 0.62
CA TYR A 118 18.05 3.40 -0.03
C TYR A 118 18.74 2.27 -0.77
N TRP A 119 18.31 1.04 -0.53
CA TRP A 119 18.91 -0.15 -1.13
C TRP A 119 17.90 -0.93 -1.96
N ASP A 120 18.29 -1.39 -3.14
CA ASP A 120 17.74 -2.63 -3.68
C ASP A 120 18.57 -3.79 -3.13
N ILE A 121 17.88 -4.76 -2.54
CA ILE A 121 18.45 -6.02 -2.06
C ILE A 121 17.88 -7.15 -2.93
N SER A 122 18.33 -7.20 -4.18
CA SER A 122 17.84 -8.12 -5.21
C SER A 122 16.34 -7.98 -5.55
N LEU A 123 15.42 -8.62 -4.81
CA LEU A 123 13.98 -8.66 -5.08
C LEU A 123 13.14 -7.79 -4.12
N HIS A 124 13.81 -6.96 -3.32
CA HIS A 124 13.20 -6.13 -2.28
C HIS A 124 13.96 -4.80 -2.13
N THR A 125 13.33 -3.81 -1.51
CA THR A 125 13.95 -2.50 -1.24
C THR A 125 13.79 -2.14 0.23
N VAL A 126 14.85 -1.58 0.79
CA VAL A 126 14.94 -1.28 2.23
C VAL A 126 15.67 0.05 2.46
N SER A 127 15.45 0.60 3.66
CA SER A 127 16.01 1.87 4.09
C SER A 127 16.98 1.68 5.26
N GLU A 128 18.12 2.36 5.23
CA GLU A 128 19.03 2.47 6.37
C GLU A 128 19.14 3.91 6.88
N VAL A 129 19.44 4.03 8.17
CA VAL A 129 19.73 5.30 8.84
C VAL A 129 21.03 5.17 9.64
N GLU A 130 21.83 6.24 9.67
CA GLU A 130 23.04 6.30 10.47
C GLU A 130 22.78 6.97 11.83
N TYR A 131 23.14 6.27 12.91
CA TYR A 131 23.32 6.86 14.23
C TYR A 131 24.40 6.07 14.99
N ASP A 132 24.98 6.66 16.04
CA ASP A 132 26.06 6.06 16.84
C ASP A 132 27.24 5.51 16.00
N GLY A 133 27.51 6.14 14.85
CA GLY A 133 28.60 5.80 13.92
C GLY A 133 28.38 4.51 13.12
N ARG A 134 27.15 3.99 13.05
CA ARG A 134 26.81 2.76 12.29
C ARG A 134 25.53 2.92 11.47
N TRP A 135 25.42 2.10 10.44
CA TRP A 135 24.20 1.97 9.64
C TRP A 135 23.26 0.94 10.26
N HIS A 136 21.98 1.28 10.31
CA HIS A 136 20.92 0.44 10.86
C HIS A 136 19.78 0.33 9.85
N MET A 137 19.42 -0.89 9.47
CA MET A 137 18.34 -1.16 8.54
C MET A 137 17.00 -1.30 9.28
N TYR A 138 15.98 -0.58 8.82
CA TYR A 138 14.60 -0.80 9.24
C TYR A 138 13.74 -1.14 8.02
N ASP A 139 13.15 -2.33 8.03
CA ASP A 139 12.24 -2.78 6.98
C ASP A 139 10.79 -2.69 7.43
N ASN A 140 10.18 -1.53 7.20
CA ASN A 140 8.76 -1.34 7.41
C ASN A 140 7.88 -2.06 6.38
N SER A 141 8.43 -2.56 5.27
CA SER A 141 7.64 -3.26 4.28
C SER A 141 7.29 -4.67 4.74
N MET A 142 8.30 -5.44 5.15
CA MET A 142 8.12 -6.79 5.70
C MET A 142 8.02 -6.82 7.23
N SER A 143 7.98 -5.64 7.88
CA SER A 143 7.93 -5.51 9.34
C SER A 143 9.12 -6.18 10.03
N ALA A 144 10.29 -6.20 9.38
CA ALA A 144 11.45 -6.96 9.78
C ALA A 144 12.53 -6.06 10.40
N ILE A 145 13.09 -6.52 11.53
CA ILE A 145 14.25 -5.93 12.18
C ILE A 145 15.27 -7.04 12.41
N TYR A 146 16.49 -6.81 11.94
CA TYR A 146 17.61 -7.72 12.13
C TYR A 146 18.57 -7.14 13.15
N THR A 147 19.11 -7.99 14.00
CA THR A 147 20.14 -7.63 14.96
C THR A 147 21.46 -8.30 14.62
N LEU A 148 22.57 -7.72 15.08
CA LEU A 148 23.84 -8.43 15.16
C LEU A 148 23.70 -9.64 16.11
N CYS A 149 24.71 -10.50 16.14
CA CYS A 149 24.71 -11.68 17.03
C CYS A 149 24.63 -11.36 18.53
N ASP A 150 24.71 -10.08 18.92
CA ASP A 150 24.47 -9.62 20.29
C ASP A 150 22.98 -9.56 20.66
N GLY A 151 22.07 -9.75 19.68
CA GLY A 151 20.62 -9.72 19.85
C GLY A 151 20.05 -8.34 20.24
N ARG A 152 20.84 -7.27 20.11
CA ARG A 152 20.50 -5.93 20.60
C ARG A 152 20.75 -4.84 19.56
N THR A 153 21.89 -4.89 18.89
CA THR A 153 22.28 -3.86 17.93
C THR A 153 21.61 -4.13 16.60
N ILE A 154 20.81 -3.20 16.08
CA ILE A 154 20.18 -3.35 14.77
C ILE A 154 21.27 -3.39 13.69
N ALA A 155 21.22 -4.39 12.81
CA ALA A 155 22.20 -4.62 11.76
C ALA A 155 21.95 -3.68 10.56
N GLY A 156 23.02 -3.30 9.85
CA GLY A 156 22.92 -2.69 8.52
C GLY A 156 22.73 -3.75 7.42
N VAL A 157 22.33 -3.33 6.22
CA VAL A 157 22.13 -4.17 5.02
C VAL A 157 23.36 -5.03 4.73
N GLU A 158 24.54 -4.41 4.77
CA GLU A 158 25.79 -5.12 4.53
C GLU A 158 26.11 -6.12 5.64
N ASP A 159 25.79 -5.81 6.90
CA ASP A 159 25.98 -6.76 8.00
C ASP A 159 25.10 -8.00 7.79
N ILE A 160 23.85 -7.78 7.35
CA ILE A 160 22.87 -8.85 7.12
C ILE A 160 23.32 -9.82 6.02
N GLY A 161 23.89 -9.31 4.93
CA GLY A 161 24.34 -10.13 3.80
C GLY A 161 25.68 -10.85 4.01
N LYS A 162 26.51 -10.41 4.96
CA LYS A 162 27.84 -10.99 5.21
C LYS A 162 27.76 -12.42 5.74
N GLU A 163 28.85 -13.17 5.51
CA GLU A 163 29.06 -14.43 6.21
C GLU A 163 29.28 -14.16 7.70
N GLY A 164 28.76 -15.04 8.55
CA GLY A 164 28.86 -14.91 10.00
C GLY A 164 28.71 -16.24 10.70
N ALA A 165 29.01 -16.24 12.00
CA ALA A 165 28.84 -17.37 12.89
C ALA A 165 28.58 -16.90 14.32
N CYS A 166 27.77 -17.65 15.05
CA CYS A 166 27.66 -17.52 16.50
C CYS A 166 27.17 -18.85 17.10
N ALA A 167 26.81 -18.84 18.39
CA ALA A 167 26.24 -20.01 19.03
C ALA A 167 24.97 -20.55 18.32
N ALA A 168 24.20 -19.70 17.64
CA ALA A 168 23.00 -20.10 16.90
C ALA A 168 23.31 -20.97 15.66
N SER A 169 24.54 -20.91 15.13
CA SER A 169 25.00 -21.76 14.02
C SER A 169 26.01 -22.82 14.45
N ASP A 170 26.12 -23.09 15.75
CA ASP A 170 27.16 -23.96 16.33
C ASP A 170 28.59 -23.51 15.95
N GLY A 171 28.78 -22.21 15.72
CA GLY A 171 30.04 -21.63 15.27
C GLY A 171 30.36 -21.85 13.78
N ARG A 172 29.45 -22.45 13.00
CA ARG A 172 29.61 -22.58 11.54
C ARG A 172 29.51 -21.20 10.89
N VAL A 173 30.53 -20.86 10.11
CA VAL A 173 30.51 -19.68 9.23
C VAL A 173 29.65 -19.99 8.01
N GLU A 174 28.65 -19.15 7.76
CA GLU A 174 27.72 -19.33 6.65
C GLU A 174 27.21 -17.98 6.11
N PRO A 175 26.84 -17.91 4.81
CA PRO A 175 26.32 -16.69 4.21
C PRO A 175 24.96 -16.29 4.80
N GLY A 176 24.75 -14.97 4.92
CA GLY A 176 23.52 -14.35 5.45
C GLY A 176 23.10 -14.86 6.83
N HIS A 177 24.08 -15.17 7.68
CA HIS A 177 23.88 -15.68 9.04
C HIS A 177 22.92 -14.80 9.86
N ILE A 178 23.08 -13.48 9.80
CA ILE A 178 22.19 -12.54 10.49
C ILE A 178 20.74 -12.68 10.00
N ALA A 179 20.53 -12.75 8.69
CA ALA A 179 19.19 -12.86 8.12
C ALA A 179 18.46 -14.13 8.58
N ARG A 180 19.19 -15.23 8.79
CA ARG A 180 18.63 -16.52 9.20
C ARG A 180 18.33 -16.63 10.69
N TYR A 181 19.19 -16.07 11.55
CA TYR A 181 19.14 -16.37 12.99
C TYR A 181 18.75 -15.17 13.86
N HIS A 182 18.85 -13.94 13.36
CA HIS A 182 18.76 -12.74 14.19
C HIS A 182 17.68 -11.75 13.73
N CYS A 183 16.63 -12.26 13.08
CA CYS A 183 15.41 -11.50 12.78
C CYS A 183 14.46 -11.49 13.98
N LEU A 184 14.28 -10.33 14.61
CA LEU A 184 13.46 -10.17 15.82
C LEU A 184 11.97 -10.48 15.58
N ASN A 185 11.51 -10.30 14.35
CA ASN A 185 10.12 -10.43 13.97
C ASN A 185 9.87 -11.71 13.17
N ALA A 186 10.77 -12.70 13.23
CA ALA A 186 10.55 -14.02 12.63
C ALA A 186 10.05 -15.03 13.68
N THR A 187 9.25 -16.02 13.25
CA THR A 187 8.79 -17.08 14.16
C THR A 187 9.90 -18.05 14.56
N SER A 188 10.80 -18.38 13.64
CA SER A 188 11.97 -19.25 13.86
C SER A 188 12.99 -19.04 12.73
N PRO A 189 14.19 -19.65 12.78
CA PRO A 189 15.19 -19.53 11.71
C PRO A 189 14.74 -20.00 10.33
N ARG A 190 13.67 -20.81 10.23
CA ARG A 190 13.04 -21.23 8.97
C ARG A 190 11.56 -20.80 8.90
N GLY A 191 11.18 -19.89 9.78
CA GLY A 191 9.82 -19.46 10.00
C GLY A 191 9.39 -18.33 9.08
N PHE A 192 8.35 -17.62 9.50
CA PHE A 192 7.76 -16.53 8.73
C PHE A 192 7.96 -15.19 9.42
N LEU A 193 7.84 -14.11 8.64
CA LEU A 193 7.90 -12.75 9.16
C LEU A 193 6.58 -12.37 9.84
N THR A 194 6.56 -12.43 11.16
CA THR A 194 5.42 -12.02 11.97
C THR A 194 5.19 -10.51 11.86
N GLY A 195 3.91 -10.13 11.70
CA GLY A 195 3.51 -8.73 11.53
C GLY A 195 3.62 -8.19 10.10
N ALA A 196 4.11 -8.98 9.13
CA ALA A 196 3.99 -8.62 7.71
C ALA A 196 2.54 -8.82 7.23
N ASP A 197 2.04 -7.91 6.40
CA ASP A 197 0.70 -8.01 5.78
C ASP A 197 0.67 -8.90 4.53
N CYS A 198 1.81 -9.48 4.15
CA CYS A 198 1.95 -10.34 2.97
C CYS A 198 2.72 -11.62 3.33
N GLU A 199 2.42 -12.72 2.63
CA GLU A 199 3.06 -14.02 2.85
C GLU A 199 4.55 -13.96 2.49
N ARG A 200 5.42 -14.08 3.51
CA ARG A 200 6.87 -14.04 3.35
C ARG A 200 7.56 -14.91 4.39
N SER A 201 8.32 -15.91 3.92
CA SER A 201 9.21 -16.70 4.79
C SER A 201 10.53 -15.98 5.05
N LEU A 202 11.17 -16.32 6.15
CA LEU A 202 12.51 -15.83 6.46
C LEU A 202 13.52 -16.30 5.41
N ASP A 203 13.37 -17.50 4.85
CA ASP A 203 14.22 -17.99 3.76
C ASP A 203 14.07 -17.17 2.47
N ALA A 204 12.84 -16.76 2.14
CA ALA A 204 12.59 -15.88 0.99
C ALA A 204 13.24 -14.51 1.20
N GLU A 205 13.19 -14.01 2.44
CA GLU A 205 13.80 -12.74 2.81
C GLU A 205 15.33 -12.81 2.86
N TYR A 206 15.89 -13.88 3.44
CA TYR A 206 17.31 -14.21 3.38
C TYR A 206 17.84 -14.19 1.94
N GLY A 207 17.07 -14.70 0.98
CA GLY A 207 17.43 -14.68 -0.44
C GLY A 207 17.61 -13.29 -1.04
N CYS A 208 17.06 -12.24 -0.42
CA CYS A 208 17.19 -10.86 -0.88
C CYS A 208 18.57 -10.26 -0.54
N PHE A 209 19.17 -10.67 0.58
CA PHE A 209 20.44 -10.14 1.08
C PHE A 209 21.69 -10.73 0.42
N ASN A 210 21.60 -11.14 -0.86
CA ASN A 210 22.76 -11.58 -1.62
C ASN A 210 23.77 -10.44 -1.75
N PRO A 211 25.00 -10.55 -1.21
CA PRO A 211 26.02 -9.48 -1.28
C PRO A 211 26.34 -9.01 -2.70
N LYS A 212 26.19 -9.89 -3.71
CA LYS A 212 26.42 -9.56 -5.12
C LYS A 212 25.25 -8.81 -5.77
N GLY A 213 24.07 -8.83 -5.14
CA GLY A 213 22.85 -8.18 -5.60
C GLY A 213 22.50 -6.90 -4.84
N LEU A 214 23.31 -6.51 -3.83
CA LEU A 214 23.10 -5.28 -3.09
C LEU A 214 23.42 -4.08 -3.98
N LYS A 215 22.43 -3.22 -4.20
CA LYS A 215 22.57 -2.01 -5.00
C LYS A 215 22.15 -0.81 -4.18
N TYR A 216 23.10 0.04 -3.85
CA TYR A 216 22.81 1.34 -3.26
C TYR A 216 22.24 2.28 -4.33
N ARG A 217 21.03 2.78 -4.13
CA ARG A 217 20.44 3.85 -4.93
C ARG A 217 20.93 5.17 -4.37
N TYR A 218 21.94 5.74 -5.02
CA TYR A 218 22.50 7.04 -4.69
C TYR A 218 21.63 8.21 -5.16
N TYR A 219 20.36 7.99 -5.48
CA TYR A 219 19.39 8.98 -5.96
C TYR A 219 18.07 8.76 -5.22
N PHE A 220 17.25 9.82 -5.09
CA PHE A 220 15.98 9.77 -4.38
C PHE A 220 14.97 8.94 -5.17
N TYR A 221 14.98 7.62 -5.03
CA TYR A 221 14.00 6.76 -5.71
C TYR A 221 12.59 7.07 -5.18
N ASP A 222 11.86 7.92 -5.90
CA ASP A 222 10.48 8.31 -5.62
C ASP A 222 10.28 8.86 -4.22
N TRP A 223 11.03 9.88 -3.82
CA TRP A 223 10.72 10.63 -2.59
C TRP A 223 9.96 11.90 -2.97
N ASP A 224 8.97 12.26 -2.17
CA ASP A 224 8.30 13.56 -2.21
C ASP A 224 8.07 14.03 -0.78
N ARG A 225 7.89 15.34 -0.60
CA ARG A 225 7.53 15.96 0.67
C ARG A 225 6.97 17.34 0.41
N GLY A 226 6.13 17.82 1.32
CA GLY A 226 5.60 19.18 1.28
C GLY A 226 4.09 19.25 1.38
N HIS A 227 3.39 18.12 1.37
CA HIS A 227 1.98 18.10 1.73
C HIS A 227 1.80 18.38 3.23
N ARG A 228 0.66 18.99 3.56
CA ARG A 228 0.18 19.20 4.93
C ARG A 228 -1.33 19.06 4.93
N TYR A 229 -1.87 18.58 6.04
CA TYR A 229 -3.30 18.51 6.30
C TYR A 229 -3.88 19.93 6.50
N ILE A 230 -4.96 20.28 5.79
CA ILE A 230 -5.55 21.63 5.81
C ILE A 230 -7.02 21.55 6.16
N LEU A 231 -7.36 21.77 7.44
CA LEU A 231 -8.74 21.88 7.89
C LEU A 231 -9.08 23.34 8.20
N ASN A 232 -9.67 24.01 7.22
CA ASN A 232 -10.32 25.31 7.41
C ASN A 232 -11.82 25.09 7.61
N LEU A 233 -12.44 25.77 8.57
CA LEU A 233 -13.85 25.66 8.86
C LEU A 233 -14.50 27.04 8.87
N ARG A 234 -15.52 27.19 8.02
CA ARG A 234 -16.39 28.36 8.00
C ARG A 234 -17.48 28.22 9.04
N GLU A 235 -18.09 29.33 9.40
CA GLU A 235 -19.26 29.30 10.28
C GLU A 235 -20.35 28.35 9.74
N GLY A 236 -20.86 27.48 10.62
CA GLY A 236 -21.87 26.48 10.30
C GLY A 236 -21.34 25.23 9.59
N GLU A 237 -20.04 25.17 9.26
CA GLU A 237 -19.42 24.04 8.59
C GLU A 237 -19.01 22.94 9.59
N ALA A 238 -19.14 21.69 9.16
CA ALA A 238 -18.70 20.54 9.94
C ALA A 238 -17.99 19.50 9.07
N TYR A 239 -16.96 18.90 9.64
CA TYR A 239 -16.28 17.74 9.08
C TYR A 239 -16.37 16.55 10.04
N THR A 240 -17.01 15.48 9.58
CA THR A 240 -17.12 14.22 10.32
C THR A 240 -16.23 13.19 9.68
N ARG A 241 -15.25 12.70 10.43
CA ARG A 241 -14.39 11.59 10.04
C ARG A 241 -14.86 10.32 10.72
N HIS A 242 -15.20 9.32 9.94
CA HIS A 242 -15.60 8.00 10.38
C HIS A 242 -14.38 7.08 10.42
N TYR A 243 -14.38 6.13 11.34
CA TYR A 243 -13.30 5.14 11.47
C TYR A 243 -13.59 3.86 10.67
N LYS A 244 -14.74 3.81 10.00
CA LYS A 244 -15.20 2.70 9.16
C LYS A 244 -15.61 3.25 7.79
N SER A 245 -15.53 2.37 6.80
CA SER A 245 -16.03 2.64 5.44
C SER A 245 -17.51 3.03 5.44
N LEU A 246 -17.84 4.08 4.68
CA LEU A 246 -19.22 4.47 4.39
C LEU A 246 -19.83 3.73 3.20
N GLY A 247 -19.03 3.07 2.36
CA GLY A 247 -19.51 2.31 1.22
C GLY A 247 -18.40 1.83 0.29
N THR A 248 -18.76 1.08 -0.75
CA THR A 248 -17.79 0.45 -1.67
C THR A 248 -17.87 0.94 -3.13
N SER A 249 -18.78 1.86 -3.44
CA SER A 249 -18.91 2.47 -4.77
C SER A 249 -17.82 3.52 -5.05
N ALA A 250 -17.68 3.93 -6.31
CA ALA A 250 -16.64 4.86 -6.78
C ALA A 250 -16.64 6.23 -6.10
N GLU A 251 -17.73 6.63 -5.44
CA GLU A 251 -17.80 7.87 -4.65
C GLU A 251 -16.99 7.83 -3.35
N PHE A 252 -16.49 6.66 -2.95
CA PHE A 252 -15.74 6.45 -1.70
C PHE A 252 -14.25 6.13 -1.93
N TYR A 253 -13.71 6.27 -3.13
CA TYR A 253 -12.27 6.07 -3.32
C TYR A 253 -11.72 6.87 -4.50
N VAL A 254 -10.42 7.13 -4.45
CA VAL A 254 -9.65 7.54 -5.64
C VAL A 254 -9.21 6.26 -6.36
N PRO A 255 -9.56 6.06 -7.66
CA PRO A 255 -9.19 4.86 -8.36
C PRO A 255 -7.67 4.71 -8.48
N ASN A 256 -7.12 3.56 -8.07
CA ASN A 256 -5.73 3.25 -8.32
C ASN A 256 -5.62 2.46 -9.63
N ARG A 257 -4.99 3.06 -10.65
CA ARG A 257 -4.93 2.52 -12.03
C ARG A 257 -6.31 2.13 -12.58
N GLY A 258 -7.32 2.96 -12.30
CA GLY A 258 -8.69 2.78 -12.77
C GLY A 258 -9.52 1.73 -12.02
N LYS A 259 -9.05 1.26 -10.85
CA LYS A 259 -9.74 0.24 -10.05
C LYS A 259 -9.92 0.69 -8.59
N ASP A 260 -10.86 0.06 -7.88
CA ASP A 260 -10.95 0.16 -6.42
C ASP A 260 -9.62 -0.32 -5.80
N PRO A 261 -8.88 0.54 -5.07
CA PRO A 261 -7.59 0.18 -4.47
C PRO A 261 -7.70 -0.95 -3.43
N GLU A 262 -8.89 -1.17 -2.86
CA GLU A 262 -9.13 -2.22 -1.88
C GLU A 262 -9.74 -3.49 -2.46
N SER A 263 -10.01 -3.55 -3.77
CA SER A 263 -10.58 -4.76 -4.40
C SER A 263 -9.72 -6.00 -4.22
N VAL A 264 -8.41 -5.82 -4.11
CA VAL A 264 -7.43 -6.89 -3.86
C VAL A 264 -7.52 -7.40 -2.42
N ASN A 265 -7.83 -6.51 -1.48
CA ASN A 265 -7.94 -6.85 -0.07
C ASN A 265 -8.87 -5.87 0.67
N PRO A 266 -10.14 -6.24 0.91
CA PRO A 266 -11.12 -5.33 1.50
C PRO A 266 -10.89 -5.06 2.99
N ARG A 267 -9.87 -5.68 3.62
CA ARG A 267 -9.55 -5.48 5.04
C ARG A 267 -8.95 -4.11 5.35
N TYR A 268 -8.46 -3.39 4.35
CA TYR A 268 -7.72 -2.14 4.56
C TYR A 268 -8.60 -1.00 5.11
N ARG A 269 -9.88 -0.95 4.74
CA ARG A 269 -10.92 0.00 5.22
C ARG A 269 -10.55 1.49 5.07
N ILE A 270 -9.63 1.80 4.18
CA ILE A 270 -9.30 3.13 3.67
C ILE A 270 -10.25 3.44 2.52
N ARG A 271 -11.34 4.13 2.85
CA ARG A 271 -12.38 4.54 1.91
C ARG A 271 -12.86 5.96 2.26
N GLY A 272 -13.90 6.41 1.56
CA GLY A 272 -14.59 7.67 1.76
C GLY A 272 -15.22 7.68 3.13
N ASN A 273 -14.40 8.03 4.11
CA ASN A 273 -14.72 7.97 5.53
C ASN A 273 -14.92 9.37 6.09
N GLY A 274 -14.65 10.43 5.32
CA GLY A 274 -14.94 11.80 5.72
C GLY A 274 -16.17 12.34 5.01
N ILE A 275 -17.04 13.02 5.77
CA ILE A 275 -18.19 13.76 5.27
C ILE A 275 -18.08 15.19 5.77
N ARG A 276 -18.01 16.13 4.83
CA ARG A 276 -17.98 17.56 5.13
C ARG A 276 -19.21 18.22 4.53
N THR A 277 -19.92 19.04 5.31
CA THR A 277 -21.11 19.73 4.84
C THR A 277 -20.98 21.22 5.13
N TRP A 278 -21.31 22.03 4.12
CA TRP A 278 -21.31 23.47 4.22
C TRP A 278 -22.45 24.08 3.42
N LYS A 279 -23.19 24.98 4.06
CA LYS A 279 -24.26 25.76 3.46
C LYS A 279 -23.91 27.25 3.55
N PRO A 280 -23.45 27.89 2.46
CA PRO A 280 -23.18 29.32 2.47
C PRO A 280 -24.44 30.15 2.80
N THR A 281 -24.26 31.19 3.61
CA THR A 281 -25.28 32.21 3.83
C THR A 281 -25.39 33.10 2.60
N LEU A 282 -26.57 33.13 1.98
CA LEU A 282 -26.88 34.00 0.85
C LEU A 282 -27.65 35.26 1.29
N PRO A 283 -27.57 36.37 0.54
CA PRO A 283 -28.39 37.56 0.77
C PRO A 283 -29.89 37.26 0.83
N GLN A 284 -30.64 38.08 1.56
CA GLN A 284 -32.10 38.00 1.57
C GLN A 284 -32.64 38.20 0.14
N GLY A 285 -33.32 37.18 -0.39
CA GLY A 285 -33.80 37.17 -1.77
C GLY A 285 -32.87 36.49 -2.78
N GLY A 286 -31.71 35.95 -2.37
CA GLY A 286 -30.79 35.20 -3.22
C GLY A 286 -29.77 36.06 -3.97
N LEU A 287 -28.84 35.40 -4.66
CA LEU A 287 -27.87 36.04 -5.56
C LEU A 287 -28.48 36.25 -6.95
N THR A 288 -28.15 37.37 -7.61
CA THR A 288 -28.66 37.72 -8.95
C THR A 288 -27.62 38.48 -9.77
N GLY A 289 -27.65 38.34 -11.10
CA GLY A 289 -26.99 39.25 -12.05
C GLY A 289 -25.45 39.22 -12.10
N THR A 290 -24.80 38.25 -11.44
CA THR A 290 -23.34 38.01 -11.53
C THR A 290 -23.01 36.54 -11.25
N ASP A 291 -21.91 36.05 -11.83
CA ASP A 291 -21.33 34.76 -11.47
C ASP A 291 -20.95 34.75 -9.98
N ALA A 292 -21.31 33.67 -9.27
CA ALA A 292 -20.90 33.43 -7.89
C ALA A 292 -19.94 32.23 -7.84
N VAL A 293 -18.76 32.39 -7.22
CA VAL A 293 -17.78 31.30 -7.08
C VAL A 293 -17.65 30.91 -5.61
N PHE A 294 -17.89 29.63 -5.33
CA PHE A 294 -17.78 29.01 -4.03
C PHE A 294 -16.54 28.13 -3.97
N LYS A 295 -15.74 28.25 -2.91
CA LYS A 295 -14.60 27.37 -2.65
C LYS A 295 -15.07 26.16 -1.83
N VAL A 296 -14.89 24.95 -2.32
CA VAL A 296 -15.20 23.71 -1.59
C VAL A 296 -13.90 22.98 -1.28
N GLU A 297 -13.64 22.67 0.00
CA GLU A 297 -12.36 22.12 0.48
C GLU A 297 -12.57 20.73 1.11
N GLY A 298 -11.62 19.81 0.93
CA GLY A 298 -11.72 18.44 1.44
C GLY A 298 -11.01 18.15 2.75
N ALA A 299 -9.97 18.91 3.13
CA ALA A 299 -8.95 18.56 4.14
C ALA A 299 -8.18 17.24 3.85
N ASN A 300 -8.91 16.17 3.56
CA ASN A 300 -8.47 14.98 2.86
C ASN A 300 -8.92 15.02 1.38
N VAL A 301 -8.47 14.06 0.57
CA VAL A 301 -8.80 14.03 -0.85
C VAL A 301 -10.30 13.82 -1.11
N ILE A 302 -10.91 14.68 -1.92
CA ILE A 302 -12.32 14.61 -2.32
C ILE A 302 -12.49 13.47 -3.33
N THR A 303 -13.45 12.59 -3.07
CA THR A 303 -13.85 11.51 -3.97
C THR A 303 -15.20 11.77 -4.63
N ALA A 304 -16.06 12.55 -3.98
CA ALA A 304 -17.33 13.01 -4.53
C ALA A 304 -17.76 14.36 -3.92
N LEU A 305 -18.54 15.12 -4.68
CA LEU A 305 -19.16 16.37 -4.27
C LEU A 305 -20.64 16.35 -4.62
N ALA A 306 -21.51 16.33 -3.61
CA ALA A 306 -22.94 16.56 -3.77
C ALA A 306 -23.26 18.05 -3.65
N ILE A 307 -24.09 18.57 -4.56
CA ILE A 307 -24.53 19.95 -4.61
C ILE A 307 -26.06 19.95 -4.63
N LYS A 308 -26.65 20.57 -3.61
CA LYS A 308 -28.08 20.86 -3.58
C LYS A 308 -28.28 22.35 -3.73
N ALA A 309 -29.12 22.79 -4.65
CA ALA A 309 -29.35 24.21 -4.90
C ALA A 309 -30.79 24.50 -5.33
N ALA A 310 -31.21 25.74 -5.16
CA ALA A 310 -32.49 26.25 -5.65
C ALA A 310 -32.25 27.46 -6.55
N PHE A 311 -32.42 27.27 -7.85
CA PHE A 311 -32.35 28.35 -8.84
C PHE A 311 -33.75 28.86 -9.17
N GLU A 312 -33.84 30.07 -9.72
CA GLU A 312 -35.05 30.59 -10.34
C GLU A 312 -34.70 31.22 -11.68
N ARG A 313 -35.44 30.85 -12.73
CA ARG A 313 -35.40 31.47 -14.06
C ARG A 313 -36.78 32.04 -14.36
N ARG A 314 -36.89 33.30 -14.79
CA ARG A 314 -38.20 33.91 -15.11
C ARG A 314 -38.63 33.63 -16.54
N ASN A 315 -37.67 33.53 -17.44
CA ASN A 315 -37.92 33.32 -18.87
C ASN A 315 -36.73 32.62 -19.53
N ASP A 316 -36.88 32.23 -20.80
CA ASP A 316 -35.89 31.44 -21.52
C ASP A 316 -34.56 32.16 -21.76
N ASN A 317 -34.53 33.50 -21.70
CA ASN A 317 -33.29 34.27 -21.83
C ASN A 317 -32.45 34.31 -20.55
N ASP A 318 -33.02 33.93 -19.41
CA ASP A 318 -32.27 33.85 -18.16
C ASP A 318 -31.37 32.60 -18.20
N VAL A 319 -30.14 32.69 -17.69
CA VAL A 319 -29.23 31.54 -17.62
C VAL A 319 -28.90 31.23 -16.17
N ALA A 320 -29.16 29.97 -15.78
CA ALA A 320 -28.69 29.39 -14.53
C ALA A 320 -27.87 28.13 -14.86
N ALA A 321 -26.58 28.14 -14.53
CA ALA A 321 -25.67 27.04 -14.81
C ALA A 321 -24.67 26.84 -13.67
N LEU A 322 -24.13 25.63 -13.54
CA LEU A 322 -23.02 25.31 -12.66
C LEU A 322 -21.83 24.81 -13.46
N ALA A 323 -20.65 25.31 -13.11
CA ALA A 323 -19.38 24.78 -13.56
C ALA A 323 -18.44 24.53 -12.37
N VAL A 324 -17.50 23.59 -12.52
CA VAL A 324 -16.48 23.30 -11.51
C VAL A 324 -15.07 23.51 -12.04
N SER A 325 -14.13 23.82 -11.15
CA SER A 325 -12.71 23.93 -11.46
C SER A 325 -11.85 23.31 -10.36
N THR A 326 -10.92 22.44 -10.75
CA THR A 326 -9.84 21.90 -9.92
C THR A 326 -8.49 22.58 -10.21
N THR A 327 -8.50 23.61 -11.07
CA THR A 327 -7.31 24.32 -11.56
C THR A 327 -7.25 25.77 -11.05
N ASN A 328 -7.83 26.02 -9.88
CA ASN A 328 -7.97 27.37 -9.30
C ASN A 328 -8.63 28.37 -10.26
N GLY A 329 -9.59 27.91 -11.06
CA GLY A 329 -10.39 28.78 -11.96
C GLY A 329 -9.73 29.09 -13.31
N LEU A 330 -8.59 28.48 -13.64
CA LEU A 330 -7.96 28.60 -14.96
C LEU A 330 -8.81 27.91 -16.05
N THR A 331 -9.37 26.75 -15.73
CA THR A 331 -10.29 26.01 -16.59
C THR A 331 -11.56 25.68 -15.83
N TRP A 332 -12.69 25.66 -16.54
CA TRP A 332 -14.02 25.40 -15.99
C TRP A 332 -14.72 24.32 -16.81
N THR A 333 -15.31 23.35 -16.11
CA THR A 333 -16.15 22.31 -16.71
C THR A 333 -17.59 22.56 -16.31
N GLU A 334 -18.46 22.85 -17.28
CA GLU A 334 -19.91 22.92 -17.03
C GLU A 334 -20.43 21.54 -16.65
N VAL A 335 -21.11 21.45 -15.51
CA VAL A 335 -21.64 20.19 -14.95
C VAL A 335 -23.17 20.16 -14.93
N TRP A 336 -23.81 21.32 -15.05
CA TRP A 336 -25.26 21.43 -15.08
C TRP A 336 -25.71 22.77 -15.67
N LYS A 337 -26.84 22.77 -16.38
CA LYS A 337 -27.50 23.97 -16.89
C LYS A 337 -29.02 23.80 -16.90
N ALA A 338 -29.73 24.76 -16.29
CA ALA A 338 -31.18 24.75 -16.23
C ALA A 338 -31.81 24.84 -17.63
N GLN A 339 -32.80 23.99 -17.91
CA GLN A 339 -33.62 24.05 -19.12
C GLN A 339 -34.98 24.70 -18.88
N GLU A 340 -35.53 24.54 -17.67
CA GLU A 340 -36.87 24.98 -17.30
C GLU A 340 -36.89 26.42 -16.78
N THR A 341 -38.06 27.05 -16.85
CA THR A 341 -38.37 28.33 -16.17
C THR A 341 -39.18 28.06 -14.90
N GLY A 342 -39.24 29.03 -14.00
CA GLY A 342 -39.75 28.89 -12.63
C GLY A 342 -38.63 28.58 -11.62
N GLU A 343 -39.00 27.97 -10.50
CA GLU A 343 -38.03 27.44 -9.54
C GLU A 343 -37.45 26.13 -10.06
N VAL A 344 -36.13 26.07 -10.12
CA VAL A 344 -35.38 24.92 -10.64
C VAL A 344 -34.53 24.34 -9.51
N PRO A 345 -35.01 23.31 -8.81
CA PRO A 345 -34.20 22.62 -7.81
C PRO A 345 -33.09 21.82 -8.50
N LEU A 346 -31.95 21.73 -7.84
CA LEU A 346 -30.81 20.91 -8.24
C LEU A 346 -30.44 20.00 -7.08
N ASP A 347 -30.27 18.72 -7.36
CA ASP A 347 -29.63 17.74 -6.50
C ASP A 347 -28.72 16.89 -7.39
N THR A 348 -27.42 17.19 -7.40
CA THR A 348 -26.45 16.51 -8.24
C THR A 348 -25.27 16.02 -7.43
N LYS A 349 -24.68 14.90 -7.85
CA LYS A 349 -23.47 14.32 -7.25
C LYS A 349 -22.41 14.18 -8.32
N LEU A 350 -21.28 14.86 -8.13
CA LEU A 350 -20.12 14.84 -9.01
C LEU A 350 -19.09 13.86 -8.44
N ILE A 351 -18.57 12.98 -9.30
CA ILE A 351 -17.48 12.05 -8.95
C ILE A 351 -16.28 12.37 -9.85
N GLU A 352 -16.35 12.03 -11.13
CA GLU A 352 -15.22 12.16 -12.07
C GLU A 352 -14.60 13.57 -12.13
N PRO A 353 -15.37 14.68 -12.15
CA PRO A 353 -14.79 16.03 -12.26
C PRO A 353 -14.03 16.50 -11.02
N VAL A 354 -14.20 15.83 -9.87
CA VAL A 354 -13.68 16.27 -8.57
C VAL A 354 -12.80 15.22 -7.87
N ASN A 355 -12.81 13.97 -8.35
CA ASN A 355 -12.11 12.87 -7.72
C ASN A 355 -10.59 13.13 -7.73
N GLY A 356 -9.97 13.06 -6.55
CA GLY A 356 -8.54 13.32 -6.39
C GLY A 356 -8.18 14.77 -6.01
N ALA A 357 -9.14 15.69 -5.99
CA ALA A 357 -8.90 17.10 -5.64
C ALA A 357 -8.96 17.35 -4.13
N TYR A 358 -8.21 18.34 -3.62
CA TYR A 358 -8.37 18.86 -2.25
C TYR A 358 -9.20 20.14 -2.20
N GLU A 359 -9.34 20.79 -3.35
CA GLU A 359 -10.06 22.05 -3.52
C GLU A 359 -10.81 22.00 -4.86
N VAL A 360 -12.08 22.38 -4.82
CA VAL A 360 -12.95 22.52 -6.00
C VAL A 360 -13.59 23.90 -5.93
N LEU A 361 -13.43 24.70 -6.97
CA LEU A 361 -14.23 25.92 -7.14
C LEU A 361 -15.53 25.54 -7.85
N VAL A 362 -16.67 25.96 -7.32
CA VAL A 362 -17.99 25.81 -7.95
C VAL A 362 -18.47 27.19 -8.36
N LYS A 363 -18.72 27.39 -9.64
CA LYS A 363 -19.26 28.63 -10.20
C LYS A 363 -20.71 28.46 -10.55
N ALA A 364 -21.57 29.29 -9.96
CA ALA A 364 -22.94 29.49 -10.37
C ALA A 364 -23.03 30.68 -11.32
N THR A 365 -23.33 30.41 -12.59
CA THR A 365 -23.55 31.45 -13.59
C THR A 365 -25.01 31.87 -13.58
N LEU A 366 -25.21 33.19 -13.42
CA LEU A 366 -26.52 33.83 -13.31
C LEU A 366 -26.60 35.00 -14.29
N GLU A 367 -27.25 34.78 -15.44
CA GLU A 367 -27.46 35.81 -16.46
C GLU A 367 -28.95 36.20 -16.56
N GLY A 368 -29.22 37.43 -17.02
CA GLY A 368 -30.57 37.98 -17.07
C GLY A 368 -31.17 38.17 -15.67
N ALA A 369 -32.39 37.67 -15.48
CA ALA A 369 -33.09 37.69 -14.19
C ALA A 369 -32.94 36.38 -13.39
N ALA A 370 -31.99 35.51 -13.76
CA ALA A 370 -31.70 34.29 -13.03
C ALA A 370 -31.27 34.59 -11.59
N ARG A 371 -31.66 33.70 -10.67
CA ARG A 371 -31.39 33.83 -9.24
C ARG A 371 -30.95 32.51 -8.63
N LEU A 372 -30.02 32.57 -7.68
CA LEU A 372 -29.68 31.47 -6.78
C LEU A 372 -30.24 31.77 -5.39
N LYS A 373 -31.27 31.03 -4.96
CA LYS A 373 -31.95 31.20 -3.67
C LYS A 373 -31.26 30.47 -2.53
N ASP A 374 -30.70 29.30 -2.82
CA ASP A 374 -30.08 28.43 -1.83
C ASP A 374 -29.03 27.53 -2.48
N ILE A 375 -27.97 27.18 -1.75
CA ILE A 375 -26.98 26.19 -2.18
C ILE A 375 -26.30 25.54 -0.97
N GLU A 376 -26.05 24.24 -1.05
CA GLU A 376 -25.39 23.42 -0.05
C GLU A 376 -24.43 22.44 -0.73
N PHE A 377 -23.28 22.24 -0.09
CA PHE A 377 -22.23 21.34 -0.54
C PHE A 377 -22.01 20.23 0.48
N THR A 378 -21.91 18.99 0.02
CA THR A 378 -21.44 17.87 0.83
C THR A 378 -20.32 17.14 0.09
N THR A 379 -19.11 17.14 0.65
CA THR A 379 -17.99 16.34 0.10
C THR A 379 -17.85 15.02 0.83
N THR A 380 -17.66 13.96 0.06
CA THR A 380 -17.09 12.70 0.55
C THR A 380 -15.58 12.74 0.33
N THR A 381 -14.81 12.41 1.36
CA THR A 381 -13.35 12.40 1.30
C THR A 381 -12.79 11.05 1.71
N MET A 382 -11.82 10.55 0.95
CA MET A 382 -11.08 9.34 1.30
C MET A 382 -9.99 9.68 2.32
N LEU A 383 -9.92 8.91 3.39
CA LEU A 383 -8.91 9.09 4.44
C LEU A 383 -8.50 7.74 5.04
N ASN A 384 -7.28 7.69 5.57
CA ASN A 384 -6.75 6.55 6.28
C ASN A 384 -7.23 6.57 7.73
N SER A 385 -8.04 5.60 8.14
CA SER A 385 -8.57 5.54 9.51
C SER A 385 -7.50 5.26 10.56
N LYS A 386 -6.35 4.70 10.19
CA LYS A 386 -5.29 4.31 11.14
C LYS A 386 -4.49 5.48 11.71
N THR A 387 -4.53 6.63 11.04
CA THR A 387 -3.82 7.85 11.43
C THR A 387 -4.73 8.92 12.04
N GLN A 388 -6.03 8.64 12.16
CA GLN A 388 -6.94 9.52 12.87
C GLN A 388 -6.69 9.52 14.40
N PRO A 389 -7.09 10.60 15.11
CA PRO A 389 -6.90 10.72 16.55
C PRO A 389 -7.53 9.58 17.37
N LYS A 390 -6.72 8.73 18.00
CA LYS A 390 -7.22 7.54 18.71
C LYS A 390 -7.68 7.85 20.14
N LEU A 391 -8.55 6.99 20.67
CA LEU A 391 -8.86 6.89 22.10
C LEU A 391 -8.48 5.49 22.60
N LEU A 392 -7.86 5.41 23.77
CA LEU A 392 -7.53 4.18 24.50
C LEU A 392 -8.40 4.07 25.75
N LEU A 393 -8.38 2.91 26.42
CA LEU A 393 -9.02 2.71 27.71
C LEU A 393 -8.42 3.68 28.75
N GLY A 394 -9.23 4.15 29.70
CA GLY A 394 -8.80 5.08 30.73
C GLY A 394 -8.62 6.51 30.22
N LYS A 395 -7.66 7.23 30.79
CA LYS A 395 -7.46 8.66 30.52
C LYS A 395 -6.78 8.93 29.17
N ASN A 396 -7.42 9.75 28.35
CA ASN A 396 -6.87 10.30 27.10
C ASN A 396 -6.81 11.83 27.18
N THR A 397 -5.71 12.42 26.73
CA THR A 397 -5.55 13.86 26.61
C THR A 397 -5.80 14.27 25.16
N VAL A 398 -6.80 15.12 24.94
CA VAL A 398 -7.10 15.70 23.64
C VAL A 398 -6.55 17.12 23.60
N TYR A 399 -5.71 17.41 22.60
CA TYR A 399 -5.30 18.76 22.23
C TYR A 399 -6.12 19.24 21.04
N VAL A 400 -6.62 20.47 21.15
CA VAL A 400 -7.21 21.18 20.01
C VAL A 400 -6.57 22.54 19.88
N GLY A 401 -6.09 22.85 18.69
CA GLY A 401 -5.38 24.10 18.44
C GLY A 401 -5.52 24.55 17.00
N LEU A 402 -4.93 25.70 16.73
CA LEU A 402 -4.97 26.36 15.44
C LEU A 402 -3.55 26.50 14.88
N GLY A 403 -3.42 26.28 13.57
CA GLY A 403 -2.24 26.71 12.81
C GLY A 403 -2.33 28.19 12.44
N GLU A 404 -1.56 28.58 11.42
CA GLU A 404 -1.57 29.94 10.89
C GLU A 404 -2.97 30.34 10.41
N GLN A 405 -3.46 31.52 10.79
CA GLN A 405 -4.81 31.98 10.43
C GLN A 405 -4.83 32.68 9.07
N THR A 406 -4.52 31.89 8.03
CA THR A 406 -4.54 32.29 6.62
C THR A 406 -5.30 31.26 5.80
N GLY A 407 -6.05 31.73 4.80
CA GLY A 407 -6.54 30.85 3.75
C GLY A 407 -5.38 30.34 2.90
N SER A 408 -5.53 29.16 2.31
CA SER A 408 -4.50 28.54 1.48
C SER A 408 -5.08 27.99 0.19
N ILE A 409 -4.37 28.14 -0.91
CA ILE A 409 -4.66 27.55 -2.22
C ILE A 409 -3.49 26.64 -2.56
N VAL A 410 -3.76 25.37 -2.86
CA VAL A 410 -2.74 24.39 -3.22
C VAL A 410 -2.94 23.96 -4.67
N LEU A 411 -1.87 24.02 -5.46
CA LEU A 411 -1.85 23.51 -6.83
C LEU A 411 -0.76 22.44 -6.96
N TRP A 412 -1.15 21.27 -7.44
CA TRP A 412 -0.26 20.14 -7.67
C TRP A 412 -0.65 19.44 -8.99
N PRO A 413 -0.17 19.95 -10.14
CA PRO A 413 -0.61 19.48 -11.45
C PRO A 413 0.04 18.14 -11.86
N ASP A 414 -0.66 17.37 -12.69
CA ASP A 414 -0.06 16.27 -13.47
C ASP A 414 0.73 16.85 -14.63
N LEU A 415 2.02 16.50 -14.71
CA LEU A 415 2.95 17.04 -15.71
C LEU A 415 3.06 16.17 -16.98
N GLN A 416 2.39 15.00 -17.00
CA GLN A 416 2.41 14.06 -18.13
C GLN A 416 1.61 14.57 -19.32
N GLY A 417 2.19 14.47 -20.52
CA GLY A 417 1.50 14.78 -21.77
C GLY A 417 0.75 16.12 -21.71
N ASP A 418 -0.47 16.11 -22.22
CA ASP A 418 -1.33 17.29 -22.24
C ASP A 418 -2.09 17.55 -20.93
N ALA A 419 -1.97 16.68 -19.92
CA ALA A 419 -2.63 16.85 -18.62
C ALA A 419 -2.19 18.12 -17.87
N ARG A 420 -0.99 18.62 -18.18
CA ARG A 420 -0.45 19.88 -17.63
C ARG A 420 -1.09 21.13 -18.21
N LYS A 421 -1.55 21.09 -19.47
CA LYS A 421 -1.95 22.28 -20.23
C LYS A 421 -3.02 23.14 -19.53
N PRO A 422 -4.03 22.57 -18.85
CA PRO A 422 -5.01 23.34 -18.07
C PRO A 422 -4.41 24.24 -16.97
N TYR A 423 -3.20 23.96 -16.51
CA TYR A 423 -2.54 24.66 -15.40
C TYR A 423 -1.50 25.69 -15.85
N VAL A 424 -1.01 25.55 -17.09
CA VAL A 424 0.11 26.34 -17.63
C VAL A 424 -0.42 27.60 -18.29
N VAL A 425 0.10 28.76 -17.89
CA VAL A 425 -0.26 30.05 -18.51
C VAL A 425 0.74 30.50 -19.57
N GLU A 426 1.98 30.02 -19.51
CA GLU A 426 3.02 30.28 -20.50
C GLU A 426 4.03 29.12 -20.48
N GLU A 427 4.47 28.66 -21.64
CA GLU A 427 5.59 27.72 -21.76
C GLU A 427 6.43 28.02 -23.00
N LYS A 428 7.72 27.67 -22.94
CA LYS A 428 8.65 27.79 -24.06
C LYS A 428 9.60 26.60 -24.04
N ASN A 429 9.87 26.03 -25.22
CA ASN A 429 10.85 24.96 -25.41
C ASN A 429 10.63 23.75 -24.47
N VAL A 430 9.38 23.42 -24.14
CA VAL A 430 9.03 22.31 -23.24
C VAL A 430 8.61 21.09 -24.05
N ALA A 431 9.16 19.94 -23.71
CA ALA A 431 8.68 18.62 -24.12
C ALA A 431 8.31 17.81 -22.87
N THR A 432 7.39 16.85 -23.03
CA THR A 432 6.94 15.96 -21.95
C THR A 432 6.76 14.54 -22.49
N LYS A 433 6.68 13.56 -21.58
CA LYS A 433 6.32 12.18 -21.89
C LYS A 433 4.87 11.91 -21.50
N GLU A 434 4.21 11.01 -22.22
CA GLU A 434 2.85 10.53 -21.90
C GLU A 434 2.80 9.75 -20.58
N LYS A 435 3.93 9.18 -20.17
CA LYS A 435 4.10 8.47 -18.89
C LYS A 435 5.45 8.80 -18.28
N HIS A 436 5.52 8.79 -16.96
CA HIS A 436 6.76 9.00 -16.24
C HIS A 436 7.83 7.96 -16.65
N PRO A 437 9.07 8.36 -17.03
CA PRO A 437 10.09 7.45 -17.57
C PRO A 437 10.87 6.69 -16.48
N GLY A 438 10.25 6.41 -15.33
CA GLY A 438 10.92 5.82 -14.16
C GLY A 438 11.61 6.88 -13.31
N TYR A 439 12.90 6.70 -13.01
CA TYR A 439 13.63 7.56 -12.07
C TYR A 439 14.09 8.91 -12.63
N MET A 440 13.59 9.36 -13.79
CA MET A 440 13.94 10.65 -14.43
C MET A 440 12.70 11.52 -14.57
N GLY A 441 12.83 12.84 -14.60
CA GLY A 441 11.68 13.74 -14.73
C GLY A 441 10.89 13.54 -16.03
N VAL A 442 9.59 13.85 -16.00
CA VAL A 442 8.67 13.73 -17.13
C VAL A 442 8.75 14.91 -18.10
N MET A 443 9.04 16.12 -17.58
CA MET A 443 9.11 17.36 -18.36
C MET A 443 10.58 17.76 -18.57
N HIS A 444 10.95 18.11 -19.79
CA HIS A 444 12.33 18.46 -20.15
C HIS A 444 12.38 19.48 -21.30
N ALA A 445 13.58 19.96 -21.64
CA ALA A 445 13.76 20.86 -22.78
C ALA A 445 13.50 20.11 -24.10
N ALA A 446 12.79 20.74 -25.04
CA ALA A 446 12.55 20.17 -26.38
C ALA A 446 13.79 20.30 -27.28
N LYS A 447 14.55 21.40 -27.14
CA LYS A 447 15.81 21.68 -27.82
C LYS A 447 16.92 21.97 -26.81
N PRO A 448 18.15 21.46 -27.03
CA PRO A 448 19.29 21.74 -26.18
C PRO A 448 19.81 23.18 -26.36
N ASN A 449 20.53 23.70 -25.36
CA ASN A 449 21.16 25.03 -25.36
C ASN A 449 20.20 26.21 -25.57
N GLU A 450 18.90 25.99 -25.37
CA GLU A 450 17.86 27.00 -25.38
C GLU A 450 17.14 26.97 -24.03
N GLU A 451 16.79 28.14 -23.49
CA GLU A 451 15.96 28.21 -22.28
C GLU A 451 14.61 27.53 -22.51
N ALA A 452 14.27 26.61 -21.62
CA ALA A 452 12.95 26.03 -21.48
C ALA A 452 12.32 26.52 -20.18
N PHE A 453 11.03 26.79 -20.19
CA PHE A 453 10.33 27.15 -18.97
C PHE A 453 8.84 26.84 -19.04
N VAL A 454 8.25 26.69 -17.85
CA VAL A 454 6.81 26.65 -17.64
C VAL A 454 6.43 27.68 -16.57
N VAL A 455 5.32 28.38 -16.78
CA VAL A 455 4.78 29.36 -15.83
C VAL A 455 3.40 28.91 -15.36
N PHE A 456 3.22 28.88 -14.05
CA PHE A 456 1.96 28.66 -13.36
C PHE A 456 1.46 29.97 -12.76
N ARG A 457 0.14 30.12 -12.63
CA ARG A 457 -0.51 31.25 -11.97
C ARG A 457 -1.43 30.75 -10.88
N ILE A 458 -1.42 31.43 -9.73
CA ILE A 458 -2.44 31.26 -8.70
C ILE A 458 -3.02 32.64 -8.39
N ASP A 459 -4.35 32.70 -8.40
CA ASP A 459 -5.11 33.91 -8.06
C ASP A 459 -5.78 33.69 -6.70
N ALA A 460 -5.46 34.56 -5.74
CA ALA A 460 -6.01 34.52 -4.39
C ALA A 460 -7.21 35.50 -4.26
N PRO A 461 -8.24 35.15 -3.48
CA PRO A 461 -9.41 36.02 -3.27
C PRO A 461 -9.07 37.27 -2.44
N ALA A 462 -7.94 37.25 -1.73
CA ALA A 462 -7.45 38.31 -0.87
C ALA A 462 -5.92 38.43 -0.98
N ASP A 463 -5.35 39.36 -0.22
CA ASP A 463 -3.94 39.70 -0.32
C ASP A 463 -3.07 38.50 0.08
N ILE A 464 -2.11 38.15 -0.78
CA ILE A 464 -1.19 37.04 -0.58
C ILE A 464 -0.22 37.40 0.54
N THR A 465 -0.05 36.49 1.51
CA THR A 465 0.86 36.65 2.66
C THR A 465 2.13 35.84 2.51
N ARG A 466 2.05 34.69 1.84
CA ARG A 466 3.19 33.80 1.60
C ARG A 466 2.97 32.95 0.36
N VAL A 467 4.05 32.61 -0.32
CA VAL A 467 4.07 31.62 -1.40
C VAL A 467 5.10 30.54 -1.06
N THR A 468 4.72 29.28 -1.15
CA THR A 468 5.63 28.14 -1.08
C THR A 468 5.56 27.35 -2.37
N TYR A 469 6.66 27.21 -3.11
CA TYR A 469 6.63 26.51 -4.39
C TYR A 469 7.95 25.80 -4.67
N GLY A 470 7.87 24.68 -5.39
CA GLY A 470 9.00 23.82 -5.65
C GLY A 470 8.56 22.48 -6.20
N GLY A 471 9.39 21.46 -6.01
CA GLY A 471 9.10 20.14 -6.51
C GLY A 471 10.31 19.22 -6.48
N ARG A 472 10.24 18.17 -7.30
CA ARG A 472 11.32 17.23 -7.52
C ARG A 472 11.91 17.45 -8.91
N PHE A 473 13.22 17.57 -8.95
CA PHE A 473 14.02 17.96 -10.11
C PHE A 473 15.11 16.94 -10.39
N TYR A 474 15.55 16.86 -11.64
CA TYR A 474 16.68 16.03 -12.08
C TYR A 474 17.67 16.90 -12.85
N ASN A 475 18.95 16.83 -12.51
CA ASN A 475 20.03 17.62 -13.11
C ASN A 475 21.32 16.79 -13.24
N ARG A 476 21.68 16.42 -14.48
CA ARG A 476 22.87 15.62 -14.79
C ARG A 476 23.73 16.22 -15.91
N ALA A 477 23.11 16.91 -16.86
CA ALA A 477 23.83 17.42 -18.03
C ALA A 477 24.88 18.48 -17.65
N PRO A 478 26.05 18.55 -18.32
CA PRO A 478 27.01 19.60 -18.05
C PRO A 478 26.42 21.01 -18.28
N LYS A 479 26.75 21.96 -17.40
CA LYS A 479 26.30 23.36 -17.48
C LYS A 479 24.77 23.51 -17.50
N SER A 480 24.02 22.51 -17.05
CA SER A 480 22.58 22.63 -16.88
C SER A 480 22.22 23.24 -15.53
N HIS A 481 21.07 23.92 -15.50
CA HIS A 481 20.51 24.45 -14.28
C HIS A 481 18.98 24.48 -14.32
N ILE A 482 18.37 24.48 -13.13
CA ILE A 482 16.94 24.71 -12.93
C ILE A 482 16.80 25.88 -11.95
N ASP A 483 16.12 26.93 -12.40
CA ASP A 483 15.86 28.15 -11.66
C ASP A 483 14.39 28.19 -11.23
N LEU A 484 14.15 28.53 -9.96
CA LEU A 484 12.83 28.87 -9.46
C LEU A 484 12.70 30.39 -9.45
N LEU A 485 11.71 30.91 -10.18
CA LEU A 485 11.43 32.35 -10.23
C LEU A 485 9.97 32.64 -9.91
N HIS A 486 9.69 33.83 -9.42
CA HIS A 486 8.33 34.30 -9.20
C HIS A 486 8.15 35.78 -9.54
N SER A 487 6.91 36.17 -9.82
CA SER A 487 6.53 37.56 -10.14
C SER A 487 5.20 37.93 -9.49
N PHE A 488 5.15 39.13 -8.92
CA PHE A 488 3.96 39.72 -8.30
C PHE A 488 3.37 40.88 -9.11
N ASP A 489 3.99 41.26 -10.24
CA ASP A 489 3.61 42.42 -11.07
C ASP A 489 3.15 42.03 -12.49
N GLY A 490 2.71 40.77 -12.64
CA GLY A 490 2.24 40.22 -13.91
C GLY A 490 3.37 39.87 -14.88
N GLY A 491 4.55 39.52 -14.36
CA GLY A 491 5.69 39.05 -15.16
C GLY A 491 6.61 40.17 -15.68
N LYS A 492 6.45 41.41 -15.20
CA LYS A 492 7.33 42.53 -15.58
C LYS A 492 8.69 42.42 -14.90
N THR A 493 8.70 41.98 -13.64
CA THR A 493 9.92 41.65 -12.89
C THR A 493 9.84 40.23 -12.37
N TRP A 494 10.99 39.55 -12.31
CA TRP A 494 11.14 38.17 -11.84
C TRP A 494 12.22 38.11 -10.77
N ALA A 495 11.84 37.68 -9.57
CA ALA A 495 12.80 37.36 -8.51
C ALA A 495 13.22 35.90 -8.66
N LYS A 496 14.52 35.63 -8.55
CA LYS A 496 15.10 34.28 -8.58
C LYS A 496 15.68 33.93 -7.20
N PRO A 497 14.88 33.34 -6.30
CA PRO A 497 15.38 32.93 -4.99
C PRO A 497 16.35 31.74 -5.05
N TRP A 498 16.27 30.88 -6.08
CA TRP A 498 17.04 29.63 -6.08
C TRP A 498 17.40 29.10 -7.48
N SER A 499 18.52 28.37 -7.52
CA SER A 499 19.06 27.69 -8.70
C SER A 499 19.67 26.33 -8.32
N LEU A 500 19.24 25.24 -8.95
CA LEU A 500 19.95 23.96 -8.97
C LEU A 500 21.00 23.99 -10.07
N THR A 501 22.28 23.87 -9.70
CA THR A 501 23.40 23.85 -10.66
C THR A 501 24.33 22.64 -10.50
N ASP A 502 24.21 21.89 -9.40
CA ASP A 502 25.00 20.67 -9.20
C ASP A 502 24.52 19.58 -10.16
N THR A 503 25.47 18.93 -10.81
CA THR A 503 25.26 17.86 -11.80
C THR A 503 25.94 16.56 -11.38
N ARG A 504 26.47 16.52 -10.15
CA ARG A 504 27.03 15.33 -9.53
C ARG A 504 25.90 14.51 -8.89
N PRO A 505 26.07 13.18 -8.78
CA PRO A 505 25.13 12.34 -8.05
C PRO A 505 24.97 12.73 -6.56
N PRO A 506 23.77 12.57 -5.94
CA PRO A 506 22.46 12.28 -6.55
C PRO A 506 22.07 13.33 -7.60
N TRP A 507 21.59 12.88 -8.76
CA TRP A 507 21.16 13.80 -9.81
C TRP A 507 19.77 14.37 -9.58
N ASP A 508 18.99 13.81 -8.68
CA ASP A 508 17.69 14.34 -8.31
C ASP A 508 17.71 15.09 -6.98
N VAL A 509 16.85 16.09 -6.89
CA VAL A 509 16.76 17.01 -5.74
C VAL A 509 15.30 17.35 -5.51
N ILE A 510 14.88 17.32 -4.24
CA ILE A 510 13.58 17.85 -3.80
C ILE A 510 13.83 19.17 -3.10
N HIS A 511 13.24 20.24 -3.61
CA HIS A 511 13.45 21.58 -3.09
C HIS A 511 12.17 22.41 -3.12
N TYR A 512 11.98 23.23 -2.08
CA TYR A 512 10.85 24.15 -1.95
C TYR A 512 11.32 25.51 -1.46
N GLU A 513 10.93 26.55 -2.19
CA GLU A 513 11.16 27.94 -1.82
C GLU A 513 9.98 28.48 -1.03
N LYS A 514 10.27 29.16 0.09
CA LYS A 514 9.29 29.85 0.93
C LYS A 514 9.51 31.35 0.82
N VAL A 515 8.59 32.02 0.13
CA VAL A 515 8.64 33.47 -0.13
C VAL A 515 7.70 34.21 0.81
N GLU A 516 8.27 35.12 1.59
CA GLU A 516 7.56 36.01 2.53
C GLU A 516 7.82 37.49 2.14
N GLY A 517 7.18 38.44 2.81
CA GLY A 517 7.35 39.87 2.50
C GLY A 517 6.69 40.31 1.19
N ILE A 518 5.54 39.71 0.87
CA ILE A 518 4.79 39.93 -0.37
C ILE A 518 4.27 41.39 -0.44
N PRO A 519 4.35 42.08 -1.59
CA PRO A 519 3.84 43.45 -1.71
C PRO A 519 2.34 43.55 -1.35
N PRO A 520 1.91 44.61 -0.61
CA PRO A 520 0.52 44.80 -0.26
C PRO A 520 -0.40 44.91 -1.49
N GLY A 521 -1.62 44.37 -1.40
CA GLY A 521 -2.58 44.36 -2.52
C GLY A 521 -2.29 43.32 -3.61
N THR A 522 -1.20 42.55 -3.50
CA THR A 522 -0.90 41.46 -4.43
C THR A 522 -1.88 40.31 -4.22
N ARG A 523 -2.58 39.94 -5.29
CA ARG A 523 -3.59 38.86 -5.31
C ARG A 523 -3.33 37.79 -6.36
N SER A 524 -2.26 37.96 -7.12
CA SER A 524 -1.86 37.02 -8.16
C SER A 524 -0.35 36.86 -8.08
N VAL A 525 0.10 35.63 -8.28
CA VAL A 525 1.52 35.32 -8.39
C VAL A 525 1.73 34.43 -9.61
N LEU A 526 2.78 34.74 -10.37
CA LEU A 526 3.32 33.85 -11.39
C LEU A 526 4.53 33.12 -10.82
N MET A 527 4.58 31.81 -10.97
CA MET A 527 5.73 30.98 -10.60
C MET A 527 6.28 30.33 -11.86
N LYS A 528 7.56 30.59 -12.15
CA LYS A 528 8.26 30.12 -13.33
C LYS A 528 9.33 29.11 -12.92
N TYR A 529 9.26 27.93 -13.51
CA TYR A 529 10.29 26.91 -13.47
C TYR A 529 11.05 27.05 -14.78
N LEU A 530 12.26 27.59 -14.73
CA LEU A 530 13.12 27.80 -15.90
C LEU A 530 14.28 26.82 -15.84
N TRP A 531 14.66 26.24 -16.98
CA TRP A 531 15.85 25.42 -17.05
C TRP A 531 16.56 25.59 -18.39
N ASN A 532 17.88 25.43 -18.36
CA ASN A 532 18.70 25.39 -19.55
C ASN A 532 19.66 24.22 -19.41
N SER A 533 19.94 23.53 -20.50
CA SER A 533 20.74 22.31 -20.49
C SER A 533 21.49 22.14 -21.81
N SER A 534 22.72 21.65 -21.73
CA SER A 534 23.52 21.35 -22.92
C SER A 534 22.94 20.22 -23.78
N ALA A 535 22.04 19.42 -23.19
CA ALA A 535 21.34 18.31 -23.84
C ALA A 535 19.83 18.38 -23.56
N ALA A 536 19.03 17.95 -24.53
CA ALA A 536 17.60 17.77 -24.38
C ALA A 536 17.32 16.29 -24.04
N GLY A 537 16.30 16.04 -23.20
CA GLY A 537 15.93 14.70 -22.79
C GLY A 537 15.61 14.61 -21.31
N THR A 538 14.92 13.54 -20.94
CA THR A 538 14.55 13.26 -19.54
C THR A 538 15.77 12.94 -18.68
N ASP A 539 16.84 12.41 -19.28
CA ASP A 539 18.11 12.02 -18.65
C ASP A 539 19.15 13.15 -18.56
N ALA A 540 18.79 14.37 -18.98
CA ALA A 540 19.63 15.55 -18.97
C ALA A 540 19.29 16.49 -17.80
N CYS A 541 18.23 17.30 -17.96
CA CYS A 541 17.74 18.26 -16.99
C CYS A 541 16.21 18.27 -17.11
N SER A 542 15.51 17.79 -16.08
CA SER A 542 14.08 17.48 -16.15
C SER A 542 13.36 17.67 -14.82
N ILE A 543 12.03 17.74 -14.86
CA ILE A 543 11.15 17.97 -13.72
C ILE A 543 10.19 16.79 -13.58
N TYR A 544 10.08 16.23 -12.37
CA TYR A 544 9.18 15.09 -12.06
C TYR A 544 7.78 15.58 -11.74
N ALA A 545 7.71 16.45 -10.74
CA ALA A 545 6.50 16.97 -10.15
C ALA A 545 6.79 18.35 -9.56
N VAL A 546 5.75 19.17 -9.49
CA VAL A 546 5.78 20.49 -8.83
C VAL A 546 4.59 20.62 -7.91
N ARG A 547 4.77 21.37 -6.82
CA ARG A 547 3.70 21.74 -5.90
C ARG A 547 3.86 23.21 -5.53
N MET A 548 2.73 23.91 -5.52
CA MET A 548 2.63 25.33 -5.16
C MET A 548 1.55 25.50 -4.11
N GLU A 549 1.82 26.35 -3.14
CA GLU A 549 0.89 26.75 -2.09
C GLU A 549 0.95 28.27 -1.89
N VAL A 550 -0.20 28.92 -1.97
CA VAL A 550 -0.34 30.36 -1.75
C VAL A 550 -1.21 30.58 -0.53
N ASN A 551 -0.64 31.23 0.49
CA ASN A 551 -1.37 31.69 1.66
C ASN A 551 -1.86 33.12 1.42
N HIS A 552 -3.08 33.42 1.86
CA HIS A 552 -3.66 34.74 1.75
C HIS A 552 -4.39 35.14 3.04
N THR A 553 -4.53 36.45 3.24
CA THR A 553 -5.34 37.01 4.33
C THR A 553 -6.78 36.49 4.26
N LEU A 554 -7.42 36.31 5.40
CA LEU A 554 -8.85 35.96 5.44
C LEU A 554 -9.68 37.15 4.95
N SER A 555 -10.77 36.88 4.24
CA SER A 555 -11.65 37.90 3.66
C SER A 555 -12.21 38.89 4.69
N HIS A 556 -12.29 38.51 5.97
CA HIS A 556 -12.71 39.33 7.12
C HIS A 556 -11.61 40.21 7.71
N ALA A 557 -10.33 39.89 7.44
CA ALA A 557 -9.17 40.54 8.07
C ALA A 557 -8.90 41.96 7.56
N ARG A 558 -9.74 42.51 6.67
CA ARG A 558 -9.74 43.94 6.31
C ARG A 558 -10.09 44.85 7.50
N GLN A 559 -10.61 44.31 8.59
CA GLN A 559 -10.64 45.00 9.88
C GLN A 559 -9.53 44.44 10.78
N LYS A 560 -8.68 45.31 11.33
CA LYS A 560 -7.72 45.01 12.40
C LYS A 560 -8.47 44.66 13.70
N VAL A 561 -9.28 43.61 13.67
CA VAL A 561 -9.93 43.05 14.85
C VAL A 561 -9.13 41.79 15.17
N PRO A 562 -8.47 41.71 16.33
CA PRO A 562 -7.95 40.44 16.82
C PRO A 562 -9.07 39.41 16.70
N ILE A 563 -8.77 38.17 16.28
CA ILE A 563 -9.73 37.06 16.43
C ILE A 563 -10.19 37.15 17.90
N PRO A 564 -11.46 37.47 18.19
CA PRO A 564 -11.88 37.67 19.55
C PRO A 564 -11.68 36.33 20.25
N SER A 565 -10.80 36.29 21.25
CA SER A 565 -10.89 35.31 22.32
C SER A 565 -12.33 35.37 22.84
N GLY A 566 -13.16 34.38 22.46
CA GLY A 566 -14.55 34.24 22.93
C GLY A 566 -15.70 34.39 21.92
N GLY A 567 -15.49 34.40 20.60
CA GLY A 567 -16.60 34.63 19.64
C GLY A 567 -17.11 33.43 18.82
N HIS A 568 -16.32 32.37 18.64
CA HIS A 568 -16.51 31.39 17.56
C HIS A 568 -16.20 29.97 18.05
N PRO A 569 -17.16 29.28 18.68
CA PRO A 569 -16.82 28.06 19.37
C PRO A 569 -16.66 26.90 18.39
N ILE A 570 -15.49 26.24 18.44
CA ILE A 570 -15.30 24.95 17.81
C ILE A 570 -15.93 23.89 18.70
N GLN A 571 -16.72 23.01 18.10
CA GLN A 571 -17.24 21.82 18.74
C GLN A 571 -16.46 20.61 18.24
N VAL A 572 -15.91 19.84 19.18
CA VAL A 572 -15.28 18.55 18.89
C VAL A 572 -16.07 17.44 19.59
N THR A 573 -16.53 16.48 18.81
CA THR A 573 -17.28 15.33 19.31
C THR A 573 -16.57 14.05 18.92
N PHE A 574 -16.16 13.28 19.93
CA PHE A 574 -15.78 11.88 19.76
C PHE A 574 -16.97 11.00 20.07
N ASP A 575 -17.15 9.96 19.26
CA ASP A 575 -18.21 8.98 19.43
C ASP A 575 -17.60 7.58 19.27
N TRP A 576 -17.88 6.71 20.25
CA TRP A 576 -17.25 5.40 20.39
C TRP A 576 -18.16 4.38 21.06
N ASP A 577 -17.83 3.10 20.91
CA ASP A 577 -18.44 2.02 21.68
C ASP A 577 -17.45 1.51 22.73
N GLU A 578 -17.87 1.49 23.99
CA GLU A 578 -17.16 0.80 25.06
C GLU A 578 -17.47 -0.69 24.99
N VAL A 579 -16.43 -1.49 24.81
CA VAL A 579 -16.51 -2.96 24.76
C VAL A 579 -16.61 -3.49 26.19
N GLN A 580 -17.70 -4.18 26.51
CA GLN A 580 -17.90 -4.78 27.83
C GLN A 580 -17.21 -6.14 27.94
N LYS A 581 -17.16 -6.69 29.15
CA LYS A 581 -16.53 -8.01 29.40
C LYS A 581 -17.19 -9.14 28.59
N ASP A 582 -18.49 -9.07 28.36
CA ASP A 582 -19.24 -10.01 27.51
C ASP A 582 -19.23 -9.61 26.02
N ARG A 583 -18.40 -8.62 25.64
CA ARG A 583 -18.27 -8.03 24.30
C ARG A 583 -19.51 -7.32 23.78
N SER A 584 -20.54 -7.15 24.60
CA SER A 584 -21.59 -6.18 24.31
C SER A 584 -21.00 -4.77 24.22
N ARG A 585 -21.70 -3.89 23.51
CA ARG A 585 -21.23 -2.53 23.22
C ARG A 585 -22.13 -1.53 23.92
N VAL A 586 -21.52 -0.60 24.63
CA VAL A 586 -22.21 0.57 25.19
C VAL A 586 -21.77 1.79 24.39
N ARG A 587 -22.73 2.38 23.67
CA ARG A 587 -22.48 3.59 22.89
C ARG A 587 -22.21 4.77 23.82
N ARG A 588 -21.14 5.51 23.56
CA ARG A 588 -20.83 6.77 24.24
C ARG A 588 -20.41 7.84 23.24
N SER A 589 -20.58 9.08 23.63
CA SER A 589 -19.91 10.21 23.00
C SER A 589 -19.50 11.24 24.03
N HIS A 590 -18.53 12.07 23.66
CA HIS A 590 -18.10 13.22 24.43
C HIS A 590 -18.04 14.43 23.49
N THR A 591 -18.81 15.47 23.81
CA THR A 591 -18.85 16.71 23.05
C THR A 591 -18.24 17.84 23.86
N GLN A 592 -17.10 18.34 23.39
CA GLN A 592 -16.43 19.49 23.98
C GLN A 592 -16.72 20.74 23.15
N LEU A 593 -17.14 21.81 23.83
CA LEU A 593 -17.19 23.15 23.24
C LEU A 593 -15.94 23.93 23.61
N LEU A 594 -15.31 24.56 22.63
CA LEU A 594 -14.02 25.22 22.75
C LEU A 594 -14.19 26.70 22.46
N GLU A 595 -14.15 27.51 23.52
CA GLU A 595 -14.30 28.97 23.45
C GLU A 595 -12.93 29.67 23.37
N GLU A 596 -11.85 28.97 23.74
CA GLU A 596 -10.46 29.41 23.68
C GLU A 596 -9.57 28.31 23.08
N LEU A 597 -8.59 28.71 22.27
CA LEU A 597 -7.63 27.81 21.61
C LEU A 597 -6.20 28.40 21.67
N PRO A 598 -5.15 27.56 21.79
CA PRO A 598 -5.23 26.11 21.94
C PRO A 598 -5.76 25.72 23.33
N CYS A 599 -6.30 24.51 23.43
CA CYS A 599 -6.80 23.96 24.68
C CYS A 599 -6.46 22.48 24.78
N ARG A 600 -6.48 21.98 26.01
CA ARG A 600 -6.48 20.55 26.28
C ARG A 600 -7.67 20.20 27.16
N TYR A 601 -8.24 19.03 26.91
CA TYR A 601 -9.24 18.43 27.77
C TYR A 601 -9.04 16.92 27.83
N THR A 602 -9.73 16.27 28.76
CA THR A 602 -9.61 14.83 28.97
C THR A 602 -10.89 14.13 28.55
N ILE A 603 -10.72 12.99 27.88
CA ILE A 603 -11.77 11.99 27.69
C ILE A 603 -11.31 10.72 28.41
N ASN A 604 -12.07 10.31 29.42
CA ASN A 604 -11.90 9.03 30.09
C ASN A 604 -12.83 8.02 29.44
N VAL A 605 -12.24 6.92 28.98
CA VAL A 605 -12.96 5.84 28.30
C VAL A 605 -13.06 4.65 29.25
N GLY A 606 -14.28 4.15 29.45
CA GLY A 606 -14.55 2.96 30.24
C GLY A 606 -14.60 1.70 29.37
N GLY A 607 -15.24 0.67 29.93
CA GLY A 607 -15.30 -0.65 29.32
C GLY A 607 -14.22 -1.60 29.82
N HIS A 608 -14.22 -2.79 29.24
CA HIS A 608 -13.27 -3.86 29.54
C HIS A 608 -12.10 -3.89 28.56
N ASP A 609 -12.19 -3.25 27.40
CA ASP A 609 -11.17 -3.23 26.35
C ASP A 609 -11.03 -1.84 25.71
N HIS A 610 -10.06 -1.65 24.82
CA HIS A 610 -9.95 -0.45 24.01
C HIS A 610 -11.26 -0.14 23.27
N PRO A 611 -11.65 1.14 23.16
CA PRO A 611 -12.92 1.52 22.55
C PRO A 611 -12.90 1.29 21.04
N ILE A 612 -14.07 1.00 20.48
CA ILE A 612 -14.26 1.10 19.04
C ILE A 612 -14.69 2.53 18.73
N VAL A 613 -13.74 3.37 18.33
CA VAL A 613 -14.06 4.73 17.88
C VAL A 613 -14.85 4.64 16.58
N ASN A 614 -15.96 5.36 16.49
CA ASN A 614 -16.86 5.31 15.35
C ASN A 614 -16.76 6.58 14.51
N SER A 615 -16.71 7.75 15.16
CA SER A 615 -16.46 9.01 14.46
C SER A 615 -15.82 10.09 15.33
N LEU A 616 -15.20 11.04 14.64
CA LEU A 616 -14.72 12.30 15.15
C LEU A 616 -15.33 13.42 14.31
N ARG A 617 -16.18 14.23 14.93
CA ARG A 617 -16.79 15.40 14.29
C ARG A 617 -16.17 16.69 14.82
N ILE A 618 -15.77 17.55 13.90
CA ILE A 618 -15.23 18.89 14.18
C ILE A 618 -16.14 19.89 13.47
N ALA A 619 -16.75 20.80 14.22
CA ALA A 619 -17.69 21.77 13.67
C ALA A 619 -17.40 23.17 14.17
N HIS A 620 -17.51 24.13 13.27
CA HIS A 620 -17.54 25.54 13.64
C HIS A 620 -19.00 25.97 13.74
N LEU A 621 -19.48 26.27 14.95
CA LEU A 621 -20.88 26.61 15.16
C LEU A 621 -21.18 28.05 14.73
N SER A 622 -22.35 28.24 14.12
CA SER A 622 -22.90 29.58 13.88
C SER A 622 -23.53 30.16 15.13
N ALA A 623 -23.49 31.49 15.25
CA ALA A 623 -24.24 32.22 16.27
C ALA A 623 -25.77 32.06 16.13
N ASP A 624 -26.25 31.81 14.90
CA ASP A 624 -27.67 31.82 14.52
C ASP A 624 -28.26 30.43 14.20
N LEU A 625 -27.48 29.34 14.34
CA LEU A 625 -28.02 27.99 14.14
C LEU A 625 -29.19 27.77 15.12
N PRO A 626 -30.34 27.22 14.65
CA PRO A 626 -31.37 26.76 15.56
C PRO A 626 -30.71 25.83 16.57
N LYS A 627 -31.18 25.88 17.83
CA LYS A 627 -30.92 24.84 18.82
C LYS A 627 -31.52 23.50 18.34
N ALA A 628 -31.09 22.95 17.20
CA ALA A 628 -31.01 21.52 17.03
C ALA A 628 -30.30 21.00 18.28
N PRO A 629 -30.75 19.89 18.89
CA PRO A 629 -30.23 19.47 20.19
C PRO A 629 -28.72 19.39 20.09
N ILE A 630 -28.05 20.40 20.66
CA ILE A 630 -26.61 20.37 20.86
C ILE A 630 -26.42 19.08 21.65
N PRO A 631 -25.63 18.10 21.18
CA PRO A 631 -25.32 16.95 22.00
C PRO A 631 -24.93 17.47 23.37
N SER A 632 -25.53 16.93 24.44
CA SER A 632 -25.27 17.39 25.79
C SER A 632 -23.76 17.56 25.98
N ARG A 633 -23.30 18.78 26.32
CA ARG A 633 -21.88 19.05 26.53
C ARG A 633 -21.32 18.03 27.53
N GLY A 634 -20.09 17.59 27.31
CA GLY A 634 -19.49 16.49 28.06
C GLY A 634 -19.96 15.13 27.54
N TYR A 635 -20.04 14.14 28.43
CA TYR A 635 -20.43 12.78 28.08
C TYR A 635 -21.93 12.67 27.77
N SER A 636 -22.29 11.85 26.79
CA SER A 636 -23.67 11.62 26.35
C SER A 636 -24.63 11.15 27.46
N ASP A 637 -24.10 10.52 28.50
CA ASP A 637 -24.85 10.06 29.68
C ASP A 637 -24.53 10.87 30.96
N GLY A 638 -23.76 11.95 30.83
CA GLY A 638 -23.32 12.81 31.93
C GLY A 638 -22.31 12.18 32.89
N LYS A 639 -21.78 10.98 32.59
CA LYS A 639 -20.89 10.24 33.49
C LYS A 639 -19.47 10.17 32.93
N ASP A 640 -18.56 10.86 33.61
CA ASP A 640 -17.13 10.64 33.46
C ASP A 640 -16.72 9.43 34.32
N VAL A 641 -16.13 8.41 33.72
CA VAL A 641 -15.70 7.19 34.41
C VAL A 641 -14.37 7.34 35.17
N GLY A 642 -13.61 8.41 34.92
CA GLY A 642 -12.28 8.61 35.48
C GLY A 642 -11.28 7.51 35.11
N GLY A 643 -10.18 7.44 35.86
CA GLY A 643 -9.15 6.41 35.71
C GLY A 643 -7.76 6.97 35.39
N GLU A 644 -6.76 6.10 35.46
CA GLU A 644 -5.39 6.43 35.06
C GLU A 644 -5.20 6.27 33.55
N LYS A 645 -4.11 6.82 33.02
CA LYS A 645 -3.71 6.57 31.64
C LYS A 645 -3.37 5.08 31.52
N TRP A 646 -3.99 4.41 30.56
CA TRP A 646 -3.65 3.02 30.28
C TRP A 646 -2.26 2.94 29.64
N LEU A 647 -1.46 1.96 30.08
CA LEU A 647 -0.13 1.69 29.54
C LEU A 647 -0.14 0.34 28.83
N TYR A 648 0.52 0.30 27.67
CA TYR A 648 0.80 -0.96 26.98
C TYR A 648 1.67 -1.86 27.84
N ARG A 649 1.74 -3.14 27.46
CA ARG A 649 2.73 -4.07 27.99
C ARG A 649 3.75 -4.41 26.92
N TRP A 650 5.03 -4.36 27.29
CA TRP A 650 6.11 -4.99 26.55
C TRP A 650 6.31 -6.40 27.08
N VAL A 651 6.35 -7.39 26.18
CA VAL A 651 6.65 -8.77 26.55
C VAL A 651 8.07 -9.17 26.16
N THR A 652 8.76 -9.87 27.06
CA THR A 652 10.02 -10.55 26.79
C THR A 652 9.88 -12.01 27.15
N TYR A 653 10.16 -12.89 26.19
CA TYR A 653 10.09 -14.34 26.37
C TYR A 653 11.49 -14.90 26.67
N GLY A 654 11.55 -15.91 27.53
CA GLY A 654 12.72 -16.77 27.71
C GLY A 654 12.85 -17.79 26.57
N ARG A 655 13.69 -18.79 26.74
CA ARG A 655 13.91 -19.83 25.73
C ARG A 655 12.70 -20.76 25.64
N ASN A 656 12.33 -21.14 24.43
CA ASN A 656 11.35 -22.19 24.19
C ASN A 656 12.00 -23.57 24.37
N LEU A 657 11.78 -24.18 25.53
CA LEU A 657 12.28 -25.51 25.90
C LEU A 657 11.66 -26.64 25.07
N ALA A 658 10.48 -26.41 24.48
CA ALA A 658 9.80 -27.38 23.63
C ALA A 658 10.33 -27.40 22.19
N GLU A 659 11.05 -26.36 21.76
CA GLU A 659 11.53 -26.25 20.37
C GLU A 659 12.42 -27.44 19.96
N GLY A 660 12.08 -28.07 18.84
CA GLY A 660 12.70 -29.27 18.29
C GLY A 660 12.45 -30.58 19.07
N LYS A 661 11.71 -30.54 20.18
CA LYS A 661 11.47 -31.71 21.04
C LYS A 661 10.41 -32.64 20.46
N PRO A 662 10.55 -33.96 20.63
CA PRO A 662 9.52 -34.90 20.21
C PRO A 662 8.27 -34.74 21.09
N TYR A 663 7.11 -34.99 20.49
CA TYR A 663 5.86 -35.08 21.22
C TYR A 663 5.03 -36.30 20.80
N THR A 664 4.17 -36.78 21.71
CA THR A 664 3.15 -37.79 21.39
C THR A 664 1.79 -37.14 21.33
N CYS A 665 0.92 -37.60 20.42
CA CYS A 665 -0.48 -37.18 20.36
C CYS A 665 -1.41 -38.39 20.49
N THR A 666 -2.32 -38.38 21.47
CA THR A 666 -3.27 -39.49 21.68
C THR A 666 -4.31 -39.60 20.57
N VAL A 667 -4.61 -38.49 19.89
CA VAL A 667 -5.48 -38.43 18.73
C VAL A 667 -4.67 -37.80 17.59
N PRO A 668 -4.23 -38.60 16.60
CA PRO A 668 -3.53 -38.06 15.44
C PRO A 668 -4.34 -36.92 14.81
N SER A 669 -3.64 -35.88 14.36
CA SER A 669 -4.28 -34.79 13.62
C SER A 669 -5.00 -35.35 12.38
N GLU A 670 -6.25 -34.98 12.17
CA GLU A 670 -6.93 -35.25 10.91
C GLU A 670 -6.41 -34.26 9.86
N THR A 671 -5.45 -34.68 9.04
CA THR A 671 -4.93 -33.80 7.98
C THR A 671 -5.97 -33.68 6.87
N ASN A 672 -6.71 -32.58 6.81
CA ASN A 672 -7.60 -32.30 5.67
C ASN A 672 -6.96 -31.46 4.55
N TRP A 673 -5.62 -31.23 4.55
CA TRP A 673 -4.94 -30.44 3.51
C TRP A 673 -3.46 -30.84 3.30
N GLY A 674 -3.09 -32.12 3.50
CA GLY A 674 -1.85 -32.69 2.93
C GLY A 674 -0.52 -32.58 3.70
N ALA A 675 -0.47 -32.13 4.97
CA ALA A 675 0.82 -31.86 5.62
C ALA A 675 1.44 -33.01 6.45
N GLY A 676 0.66 -33.96 6.97
CA GLY A 676 1.18 -34.95 7.93
C GLY A 676 1.83 -34.34 9.20
N ASP A 677 2.21 -35.20 10.14
CA ASP A 677 3.29 -34.95 11.11
C ASP A 677 4.01 -36.29 11.38
N PRO A 678 4.74 -36.82 10.38
CA PRO A 678 5.33 -38.15 10.46
C PRO A 678 6.43 -38.27 11.52
N ASP A 679 7.06 -37.15 11.89
CA ASP A 679 8.19 -37.09 12.82
C ASP A 679 7.78 -36.70 14.25
N GLY A 680 6.51 -36.33 14.48
CA GLY A 680 6.00 -35.91 15.79
C GLY A 680 6.71 -34.66 16.33
N LYS A 681 6.95 -33.67 15.45
CA LYS A 681 7.68 -32.44 15.78
C LYS A 681 7.07 -31.17 15.21
N LYS A 682 6.00 -31.27 14.42
CA LYS A 682 5.39 -30.10 13.77
C LYS A 682 4.88 -29.06 14.77
N LEU A 683 4.36 -29.49 15.92
CA LEU A 683 3.85 -28.60 16.97
C LEU A 683 4.95 -28.02 17.87
N THR A 684 6.20 -28.34 17.59
CA THR A 684 7.37 -27.93 18.36
C THR A 684 8.48 -27.43 17.46
N ASP A 685 8.19 -27.05 16.21
CA ASP A 685 9.21 -26.66 15.22
C ASP A 685 9.59 -25.16 15.28
N GLY A 686 8.96 -24.41 16.20
CA GLY A 686 9.16 -22.98 16.38
C GLY A 686 8.28 -22.12 15.47
N VAL A 687 7.49 -22.69 14.55
CA VAL A 687 6.70 -21.92 13.58
C VAL A 687 5.31 -21.59 14.12
N VAL A 688 5.18 -20.35 14.60
CA VAL A 688 3.95 -19.83 15.20
C VAL A 688 3.04 -19.16 14.16
N GLY A 689 1.95 -19.82 13.79
CA GLY A 689 0.86 -19.23 13.02
C GLY A 689 1.13 -19.06 11.52
N PRO A 690 0.19 -18.41 10.81
CA PRO A 690 0.27 -18.21 9.37
C PRO A 690 1.42 -17.27 8.99
N PRO A 691 1.88 -17.31 7.72
CA PRO A 691 3.03 -16.54 7.25
C PRO A 691 2.81 -15.03 7.07
N PHE A 692 1.65 -14.51 7.46
CA PHE A 692 1.28 -13.10 7.38
C PHE A 692 0.14 -12.80 8.35
N ALA A 693 0.03 -11.53 8.74
CA ALA A 693 -1.01 -11.07 9.64
C ALA A 693 -2.42 -11.27 9.07
N GLY A 694 -3.31 -11.83 9.88
CA GLY A 694 -4.69 -12.16 9.48
C GLY A 694 -4.84 -13.38 8.57
N GLY A 695 -3.76 -14.13 8.30
CA GLY A 695 -3.80 -15.32 7.45
C GLY A 695 -4.51 -16.54 8.05
N GLY A 696 -5.00 -17.43 7.18
CA GLY A 696 -5.64 -18.67 7.59
C GLY A 696 -4.63 -19.76 7.97
N THR A 697 -4.76 -20.32 9.17
CA THR A 697 -3.87 -21.36 9.72
C THR A 697 -4.06 -22.83 9.24
N PRO A 698 -5.18 -23.27 8.62
CA PRO A 698 -5.42 -24.72 8.39
C PRO A 698 -4.36 -25.50 7.59
N ARG A 699 -3.54 -24.82 6.77
CA ARG A 699 -2.47 -25.47 5.98
C ARG A 699 -1.17 -25.68 6.76
N PHE A 700 -0.98 -24.98 7.87
CA PHE A 700 0.27 -24.93 8.64
C PHE A 700 0.12 -25.48 10.07
N ALA A 701 -1.02 -26.11 10.38
CA ALA A 701 -1.36 -26.55 11.73
C ALA A 701 -1.80 -28.02 11.79
N ALA A 702 -1.77 -28.59 12.98
CA ALA A 702 -2.55 -29.76 13.34
C ALA A 702 -4.03 -29.35 13.52
N ALA A 703 -4.96 -30.25 13.22
CA ALA A 703 -6.39 -29.97 13.27
C ALA A 703 -7.16 -31.11 13.95
N TRP A 704 -8.11 -30.72 14.81
CA TRP A 704 -9.00 -31.64 15.50
C TRP A 704 -10.42 -31.12 15.55
N LYS A 705 -11.38 -32.04 15.41
CA LYS A 705 -12.81 -31.76 15.37
C LYS A 705 -13.42 -31.81 16.77
N GLN A 706 -14.62 -31.22 16.88
CA GLN A 706 -15.44 -31.32 18.07
C GLN A 706 -15.66 -32.79 18.48
N GLY A 707 -15.56 -33.07 19.77
CA GLY A 707 -15.71 -34.41 20.35
C GLY A 707 -14.41 -35.21 20.45
N GLN A 708 -13.33 -34.80 19.75
CA GLN A 708 -12.00 -35.35 19.96
C GLN A 708 -11.37 -34.81 21.24
N LYS A 709 -10.47 -35.58 21.86
CA LYS A 709 -9.72 -35.18 23.06
C LYS A 709 -8.21 -35.45 22.88
N PRO A 710 -7.54 -34.72 21.98
CA PRO A 710 -6.10 -34.89 21.79
C PRO A 710 -5.34 -34.45 23.03
N GLU A 711 -4.39 -35.27 23.44
CA GLU A 711 -3.38 -34.92 24.43
C GLU A 711 -2.02 -34.87 23.74
N VAL A 712 -1.47 -33.67 23.59
CA VAL A 712 -0.13 -33.44 23.04
C VAL A 712 0.86 -33.40 24.19
N THR A 713 1.67 -34.45 24.35
CA THR A 713 2.67 -34.55 25.43
C THR A 713 4.08 -34.38 24.86
N VAL A 714 4.76 -33.31 25.27
CA VAL A 714 6.15 -32.99 24.89
C VAL A 714 7.11 -33.52 25.97
N ASP A 715 8.16 -34.25 25.57
CA ASP A 715 9.28 -34.61 26.45
C ASP A 715 10.43 -33.61 26.27
N LEU A 716 10.69 -32.80 27.31
CA LEU A 716 11.78 -31.82 27.31
C LEU A 716 13.17 -32.49 27.34
N GLY A 717 13.22 -33.79 27.67
CA GLY A 717 14.41 -34.64 27.74
C GLY A 717 15.03 -34.71 29.13
N LYS A 718 14.82 -33.69 29.95
CA LYS A 718 15.23 -33.63 31.36
C LYS A 718 14.28 -32.73 32.16
N PRO A 719 14.27 -32.80 33.50
CA PRO A 719 13.57 -31.82 34.31
C PRO A 719 14.09 -30.40 34.03
N GLU A 720 13.17 -29.51 33.66
CA GLU A 720 13.42 -28.11 33.38
C GLU A 720 12.49 -27.23 34.22
N THR A 721 12.87 -25.97 34.42
CA THR A 721 12.00 -24.98 35.07
C THR A 721 11.13 -24.29 34.02
N CYS A 722 9.82 -24.54 34.08
CA CYS A 722 8.83 -23.99 33.17
C CYS A 722 8.14 -22.78 33.82
N ALA A 723 8.33 -21.59 33.25
CA ALA A 723 7.74 -20.35 33.76
C ALA A 723 6.45 -19.93 33.05
N ALA A 724 6.25 -20.37 31.80
CA ALA A 724 5.01 -20.12 31.05
C ALA A 724 4.82 -21.17 29.95
N PHE A 725 3.58 -21.29 29.50
CA PHE A 725 3.18 -22.17 28.40
C PHE A 725 2.49 -21.34 27.34
N ARG A 726 2.71 -21.65 26.06
CA ARG A 726 2.02 -20.97 24.96
C ARG A 726 1.42 -21.95 23.98
N ILE A 727 0.36 -21.53 23.32
CA ILE A 727 -0.27 -22.29 22.25
C ILE A 727 -0.79 -21.33 21.19
N HIS A 728 -0.39 -21.57 19.95
CA HIS A 728 -0.96 -20.84 18.83
C HIS A 728 -2.20 -21.55 18.33
N ILE A 729 -3.34 -20.86 18.45
CA ILE A 729 -4.61 -21.34 17.95
C ILE A 729 -5.00 -20.55 16.72
N GLY A 730 -5.24 -21.30 15.64
CA GLY A 730 -5.59 -20.77 14.35
C GLY A 730 -7.08 -20.65 14.09
N ALA A 731 -7.40 -20.19 12.87
CA ALA A 731 -8.74 -19.75 12.47
C ALA A 731 -9.85 -20.82 12.54
N GLY A 732 -9.51 -22.11 12.64
CA GLY A 732 -10.48 -23.19 12.77
C GLY A 732 -11.60 -23.19 11.73
N TRP A 733 -12.63 -24.03 11.93
CA TRP A 733 -13.88 -23.93 11.17
C TRP A 733 -15.10 -24.16 12.09
N PRO A 734 -16.14 -23.30 12.02
CA PRO A 734 -16.24 -22.07 11.20
C PRO A 734 -15.19 -21.03 11.62
N TRP A 735 -14.82 -20.16 10.67
CA TRP A 735 -13.79 -19.13 10.85
C TRP A 735 -14.12 -18.27 12.08
N TRP A 736 -13.17 -18.12 13.00
CA TRP A 736 -13.30 -17.25 14.17
C TRP A 736 -12.35 -16.07 14.11
N ASP A 737 -12.74 -15.04 14.84
CA ASP A 737 -11.91 -13.89 15.16
C ASP A 737 -11.55 -13.96 16.64
N ALA A 738 -10.25 -14.01 16.95
CA ALA A 738 -9.74 -14.07 18.31
C ALA A 738 -10.25 -12.92 19.18
N LEU A 739 -10.56 -11.79 18.55
CA LEU A 739 -10.99 -10.57 19.20
C LEU A 739 -12.49 -10.39 19.19
N LYS A 740 -13.25 -11.42 18.81
CA LYS A 740 -14.70 -11.48 19.03
C LYS A 740 -15.09 -12.44 20.15
N GLY A 741 -14.15 -13.19 20.73
CA GLY A 741 -14.38 -14.12 21.85
C GLY A 741 -15.47 -15.16 21.57
N GLU A 742 -15.62 -15.55 20.31
CA GLU A 742 -16.72 -16.40 19.82
C GLU A 742 -16.54 -17.89 20.21
N VAL A 743 -15.40 -18.26 20.80
CA VAL A 743 -14.92 -19.64 20.84
C VAL A 743 -14.80 -20.17 22.27
N LYS A 744 -15.24 -21.43 22.45
CA LYS A 744 -15.25 -22.15 23.75
C LYS A 744 -14.36 -23.41 23.72
N ASP A 745 -13.32 -23.40 22.90
CA ASP A 745 -12.25 -24.40 22.96
C ASP A 745 -11.63 -24.39 24.36
N LYS A 746 -11.14 -25.52 24.85
CA LYS A 746 -10.42 -25.58 26.14
C LYS A 746 -9.11 -26.30 25.96
N VAL A 747 -8.05 -25.75 26.53
CA VAL A 747 -6.74 -26.42 26.59
C VAL A 747 -6.23 -26.33 28.02
N GLU A 748 -6.10 -27.47 28.66
CA GLU A 748 -5.49 -27.61 29.98
C GLU A 748 -4.00 -27.94 29.80
N VAL A 749 -3.15 -27.29 30.60
CA VAL A 749 -1.73 -27.64 30.67
C VAL A 749 -1.50 -28.49 31.90
N LEU A 750 -0.87 -29.64 31.69
CA LEU A 750 -0.48 -30.58 32.73
C LEU A 750 1.03 -30.80 32.69
N THR A 751 1.66 -30.98 33.84
CA THR A 751 3.11 -31.20 33.95
C THR A 751 3.42 -32.45 34.74
N SER A 752 4.50 -33.14 34.39
CA SER A 752 4.98 -34.34 35.08
C SER A 752 6.50 -34.44 35.06
N LEU A 753 7.08 -35.11 36.07
CA LEU A 753 8.51 -35.46 36.10
C LEU A 753 8.78 -36.84 35.49
N ASP A 754 7.82 -37.76 35.59
CA ASP A 754 7.99 -39.18 35.22
C ASP A 754 7.17 -39.60 34.00
N GLY A 755 6.32 -38.72 33.49
CA GLY A 755 5.46 -38.96 32.32
C GLY A 755 4.23 -39.81 32.65
N LYS A 756 3.94 -40.06 33.93
CA LYS A 756 2.80 -40.85 34.41
C LYS A 756 1.88 -40.01 35.29
N ASP A 757 2.45 -39.36 36.30
CA ASP A 757 1.69 -38.56 37.26
C ASP A 757 1.68 -37.09 36.82
N PHE A 758 0.54 -36.67 36.27
CA PHE A 758 0.35 -35.32 35.72
C PHE A 758 -0.39 -34.42 36.71
N THR A 759 0.13 -33.21 36.92
CA THR A 759 -0.49 -32.16 37.73
C THR A 759 -0.92 -31.00 36.86
N SER A 760 -2.17 -30.55 37.03
CA SER A 760 -2.72 -29.40 36.29
C SER A 760 -2.04 -28.10 36.67
N GLN A 761 -1.74 -27.28 35.65
CA GLN A 761 -1.23 -25.92 35.77
C GLN A 761 -2.27 -24.87 35.33
N GLY A 762 -3.50 -25.31 35.05
CA GLY A 762 -4.62 -24.45 34.64
C GLY A 762 -4.94 -24.53 33.14
N PHE A 763 -5.86 -23.66 32.74
CA PHE A 763 -6.39 -23.59 31.37
C PHE A 763 -5.92 -22.31 30.69
N PHE A 764 -5.68 -22.38 29.38
CA PHE A 764 -5.50 -21.18 28.58
C PHE A 764 -6.78 -20.32 28.58
N ASP A 765 -6.59 -19.00 28.64
CA ASP A 765 -7.64 -18.04 28.39
C ASP A 765 -7.69 -17.68 26.90
N PHE A 766 -8.80 -18.02 26.26
CA PHE A 766 -9.06 -17.73 24.85
C PHE A 766 -9.95 -16.51 24.64
N ASP A 767 -10.40 -15.84 25.71
CA ASP A 767 -11.14 -14.58 25.61
C ASP A 767 -10.16 -13.41 25.49
N LEU A 768 -9.50 -13.31 24.32
CA LEU A 768 -8.47 -12.31 24.05
C LEU A 768 -9.06 -10.93 23.77
N PHE A 769 -8.63 -9.91 24.50
CA PHE A 769 -8.96 -8.51 24.25
C PHE A 769 -7.77 -7.75 23.66
N TRP A 770 -8.05 -6.64 22.98
CA TRP A 770 -7.02 -5.79 22.38
C TRP A 770 -6.02 -5.28 23.41
N LYS A 771 -6.49 -4.87 24.58
CA LYS A 771 -5.66 -4.44 25.72
C LYS A 771 -4.66 -5.51 26.18
N ASP A 772 -4.92 -6.78 25.86
CA ASP A 772 -4.09 -7.88 26.33
C ASP A 772 -2.91 -8.16 25.40
N ILE A 773 -2.96 -7.68 24.16
CA ILE A 773 -1.90 -7.84 23.16
C ILE A 773 -0.70 -6.93 23.49
N PRO A 774 0.52 -7.50 23.65
CA PRO A 774 1.71 -6.70 23.88
C PRO A 774 2.07 -5.81 22.68
N ILE A 775 2.61 -4.62 22.97
CA ILE A 775 2.91 -3.59 21.96
C ILE A 775 3.92 -4.09 20.90
N ASN A 776 4.86 -4.92 21.31
CA ASN A 776 5.93 -5.46 20.47
C ASN A 776 5.53 -6.69 19.64
N HIS A 777 4.22 -6.98 19.52
CA HIS A 777 3.69 -7.94 18.54
C HIS A 777 3.32 -7.28 17.20
N PHE A 778 3.32 -5.94 17.13
CA PHE A 778 3.12 -5.17 15.89
C PHE A 778 1.91 -5.60 15.05
N MET A 779 0.79 -5.94 15.70
CA MET A 779 -0.43 -6.38 15.01
C MET A 779 -0.91 -5.29 14.04
N PRO A 780 -0.85 -5.53 12.71
CA PRO A 780 -1.22 -4.52 11.72
C PRO A 780 -2.73 -4.44 11.51
N ASP A 781 -3.47 -5.49 11.88
CA ASP A 781 -4.90 -5.64 11.69
C ASP A 781 -5.62 -5.63 13.05
N ASP A 782 -6.14 -4.46 13.40
CA ASP A 782 -6.90 -4.18 14.60
C ASP A 782 -8.36 -4.70 14.58
N GLU A 783 -8.76 -5.42 13.51
CA GLU A 783 -10.18 -5.61 13.24
C GLU A 783 -10.58 -7.04 12.80
N GLN A 784 -9.65 -7.94 12.43
CA GLN A 784 -9.92 -9.39 12.21
C GLN A 784 -8.70 -10.31 12.47
N ALA A 785 -8.30 -10.52 13.73
CA ALA A 785 -7.25 -11.49 14.05
C ALA A 785 -7.78 -12.92 13.94
N GLN A 786 -7.40 -13.65 12.89
CA GLN A 786 -7.88 -15.02 12.64
C GLN A 786 -7.16 -16.10 13.48
N GLY A 787 -6.34 -15.71 14.45
CA GLY A 787 -5.61 -16.60 15.33
C GLY A 787 -4.63 -15.81 16.20
N TYR A 788 -4.24 -16.38 17.33
CA TYR A 788 -3.32 -15.75 18.25
C TYR A 788 -2.51 -16.79 19.02
N ASN A 789 -1.31 -16.38 19.47
CA ASN A 789 -0.47 -17.21 20.33
C ASN A 789 -0.74 -16.91 21.79
N HIS A 790 -1.67 -17.67 22.36
CA HIS A 790 -2.14 -17.53 23.74
C HIS A 790 -1.05 -17.95 24.73
N THR A 791 -1.08 -17.35 25.93
CA THR A 791 -0.08 -17.58 26.96
C THR A 791 -0.77 -17.92 28.28
N LEU A 792 -0.33 -19.00 28.92
CA LEU A 792 -0.69 -19.39 30.28
C LEU A 792 0.54 -19.22 31.18
N ILE A 793 0.40 -18.39 32.22
CA ILE A 793 1.45 -18.16 33.22
C ILE A 793 0.98 -18.77 34.55
N PRO A 794 1.60 -19.88 35.02
CA PRO A 794 1.26 -20.43 36.32
C PRO A 794 1.63 -19.45 37.45
N PRO A 795 0.99 -19.52 38.64
CA PRO A 795 1.28 -18.63 39.77
C PRO A 795 2.75 -18.64 40.22
N ARG A 796 3.45 -19.75 39.96
CA ARG A 796 4.89 -19.93 40.18
C ARG A 796 5.43 -20.83 39.07
N SER A 797 6.72 -20.71 38.76
CA SER A 797 7.39 -21.64 37.86
C SER A 797 7.32 -23.07 38.39
N VAL A 798 7.25 -24.03 37.47
CA VAL A 798 7.05 -25.45 37.78
C VAL A 798 8.20 -26.25 37.20
N THR A 799 8.76 -27.18 37.98
CA THR A 799 9.75 -28.12 37.44
C THR A 799 9.04 -29.28 36.75
N ALA A 800 9.30 -29.48 35.47
CA ALA A 800 8.68 -30.54 34.67
C ALA A 800 9.66 -31.11 33.66
N ARG A 801 9.54 -32.41 33.36
CA ARG A 801 10.17 -33.03 32.19
C ARG A 801 9.17 -33.21 31.06
N TYR A 802 7.94 -33.57 31.40
CA TYR A 802 6.85 -33.79 30.46
C TYR A 802 5.81 -32.68 30.62
N VAL A 803 5.41 -32.09 29.50
CA VAL A 803 4.34 -31.08 29.45
C VAL A 803 3.26 -31.58 28.49
N ARG A 804 2.03 -31.68 28.99
CA ARG A 804 0.87 -32.15 28.23
C ARG A 804 -0.13 -31.02 28.04
N PHE A 805 -0.53 -30.82 26.79
CA PHE A 805 -1.63 -29.96 26.38
C PHE A 805 -2.84 -30.86 26.14
N ALA A 806 -3.77 -30.90 27.10
CA ALA A 806 -5.02 -31.64 26.97
C ALA A 806 -6.07 -30.74 26.31
N ILE A 807 -6.39 -31.04 25.06
CA ILE A 807 -7.18 -30.18 24.18
C ILE A 807 -8.62 -30.71 24.10
N THR A 808 -9.59 -29.82 24.22
CA THR A 808 -11.02 -30.09 24.05
C THR A 808 -11.59 -29.11 23.03
N PRO A 809 -11.63 -29.47 21.73
CA PRO A 809 -12.20 -28.63 20.69
C PRO A 809 -13.73 -28.51 20.83
N ALA A 810 -14.23 -27.29 20.78
CA ALA A 810 -15.65 -26.96 20.62
C ALA A 810 -16.05 -26.83 19.14
N ARG A 811 -15.06 -26.76 18.24
CA ARG A 811 -15.18 -26.62 16.79
C ARG A 811 -14.03 -27.37 16.11
N ILE A 812 -13.80 -27.15 14.81
CA ILE A 812 -12.53 -27.56 14.22
C ILE A 812 -11.46 -26.60 14.74
N LEU A 813 -10.61 -27.08 15.63
CA LEU A 813 -9.52 -26.33 16.24
C LEU A 813 -8.22 -26.63 15.51
N THR A 814 -7.48 -25.58 15.13
CA THR A 814 -6.15 -25.70 14.54
C THR A 814 -5.09 -25.21 15.51
N VAL A 815 -4.01 -25.98 15.68
CA VAL A 815 -2.85 -25.63 16.50
C VAL A 815 -1.60 -25.73 15.64
N SER A 816 -0.85 -24.64 15.50
CA SER A 816 0.41 -24.67 14.74
C SER A 816 1.62 -24.94 15.62
N GLU A 817 1.57 -24.52 16.88
CA GLU A 817 2.73 -24.60 17.78
C GLU A 817 2.27 -24.65 19.25
N VAL A 818 2.98 -25.44 20.05
CA VAL A 818 2.96 -25.41 21.51
C VAL A 818 4.35 -25.03 22.03
N GLN A 819 4.42 -24.16 23.04
CA GLN A 819 5.70 -23.67 23.57
C GLN A 819 5.74 -23.84 25.08
N VAL A 820 6.95 -24.11 25.59
CA VAL A 820 7.25 -24.18 27.02
C VAL A 820 8.39 -23.22 27.28
N LEU A 821 8.15 -22.14 28.01
CA LEU A 821 9.14 -21.08 28.22
C LEU A 821 9.81 -21.21 29.59
N ASP A 822 11.12 -21.04 29.64
CA ASP A 822 11.87 -20.95 30.91
C ASP A 822 11.75 -19.58 31.61
N GLY A 823 11.21 -18.58 30.90
CA GLY A 823 10.97 -17.24 31.44
C GLY A 823 9.92 -16.46 30.66
N ILE A 824 9.25 -15.53 31.34
CA ILE A 824 8.42 -14.50 30.70
C ILE A 824 8.43 -13.26 31.58
N LYS A 825 8.52 -12.09 30.95
CA LYS A 825 8.43 -10.79 31.63
C LYS A 825 7.45 -9.90 30.89
N LEU A 826 6.46 -9.39 31.61
CA LEU A 826 5.54 -8.35 31.15
C LEU A 826 5.88 -7.06 31.89
N ALA A 827 6.28 -6.03 31.15
CA ALA A 827 6.62 -4.72 31.71
C ALA A 827 5.67 -3.64 31.18
N PRO A 828 5.18 -2.70 32.01
CA PRO A 828 4.48 -1.53 31.50
C PRO A 828 5.34 -0.76 30.49
N PHE A 829 4.70 -0.26 29.43
CA PHE A 829 5.35 0.45 28.34
C PHE A 829 4.49 1.64 27.92
N ASP A 830 5.02 2.85 28.06
CA ASP A 830 4.38 4.08 27.58
C ASP A 830 4.81 4.33 26.13
N LEU A 831 3.85 4.30 25.21
CA LEU A 831 4.07 4.68 23.83
C LEU A 831 4.02 6.20 23.75
N ARG A 832 5.12 6.83 24.18
CA ARG A 832 5.20 8.27 24.42
C ARG A 832 4.89 9.06 23.15
N ILE A 833 3.85 9.89 23.20
CA ILE A 833 3.50 10.89 22.18
C ILE A 833 3.59 12.28 22.80
N ALA A 834 4.26 13.20 22.11
CA ALA A 834 4.24 14.62 22.44
C ALA A 834 3.03 15.30 21.78
N LEU A 835 2.29 16.07 22.58
CA LEU A 835 1.23 16.93 22.05
C LEU A 835 1.83 18.21 21.43
N PRO A 836 1.12 18.89 20.51
CA PRO A 836 1.71 19.98 19.71
C PRO A 836 2.30 21.17 20.48
N ASP A 837 1.82 21.43 21.70
CA ASP A 837 2.27 22.49 22.61
C ASP A 837 3.34 22.02 23.61
N GLU A 838 3.76 20.75 23.57
CA GLU A 838 4.83 20.20 24.43
C GLU A 838 6.19 20.44 23.79
N LYS A 839 7.06 21.17 24.49
CA LYS A 839 8.45 21.33 24.04
C LYS A 839 9.22 20.02 24.22
N PRO A 840 10.21 19.72 23.37
CA PRO A 840 11.12 18.61 23.62
C PRO A 840 11.83 18.79 24.97
N ASP A 841 12.00 17.70 25.72
CA ASP A 841 12.60 17.68 27.08
C ASP A 841 14.05 18.18 27.12
N ARG A 842 14.68 18.42 25.96
CA ARG A 842 15.97 19.09 25.81
C ARG A 842 15.91 20.14 24.70
N PRO A 843 16.54 21.32 24.89
CA PRO A 843 16.67 22.29 23.81
C PRO A 843 17.38 21.60 22.64
N ARG A 844 16.78 21.75 21.45
CA ARG A 844 17.37 21.42 20.14
C ARG A 844 18.80 21.99 20.20
N SER A 845 19.85 21.16 20.22
CA SER A 845 21.14 21.69 19.76
C SER A 845 20.84 22.22 18.37
N GLU A 846 21.08 23.50 18.14
CA GLU A 846 20.79 24.17 16.87
C GLU A 846 21.35 23.34 15.71
N LEU A 847 20.51 22.47 15.15
CA LEU A 847 20.77 21.81 13.88
C LEU A 847 20.61 22.95 12.87
N PRO A 848 21.67 23.28 12.11
CA PRO A 848 21.62 24.43 11.23
C PRO A 848 20.44 24.31 10.28
N ARG A 849 19.56 25.31 10.29
CA ARG A 849 18.75 25.62 9.11
C ARG A 849 19.69 26.17 8.06
N ASP A 850 20.29 25.27 7.30
CA ASP A 850 20.79 25.58 5.97
C ASP A 850 20.71 24.32 5.11
N ILE A 851 19.60 24.20 4.36
CA ILE A 851 19.38 23.09 3.41
C ILE A 851 20.03 23.43 2.04
N SER A 852 20.94 24.41 2.00
CA SER A 852 21.60 24.86 0.78
C SER A 852 23.06 24.43 0.62
N SER A 853 23.57 23.44 1.37
CA SER A 853 24.90 22.86 1.09
C SER A 853 25.25 21.61 1.92
N THR A 854 24.56 20.49 1.74
CA THR A 854 25.14 19.18 2.14
C THR A 854 25.97 18.63 0.99
N SER A 855 27.23 19.09 0.91
CA SER A 855 28.25 18.36 0.13
C SER A 855 28.43 16.98 0.75
N VAL A 856 28.03 15.94 0.01
CA VAL A 856 28.49 14.56 0.27
C VAL A 856 30.02 14.61 0.26
N ALA A 857 30.65 14.32 1.39
CA ALA A 857 32.10 14.21 1.46
C ALA A 857 32.53 13.13 0.46
N ALA A 858 33.35 13.53 -0.51
CA ALA A 858 33.91 12.63 -1.51
C ALA A 858 34.72 11.55 -0.80
N VAL A 859 34.27 10.30 -0.91
CA VAL A 859 35.11 9.13 -0.65
C VAL A 859 36.11 9.06 -1.81
N GLU A 860 37.41 9.06 -1.50
CA GLU A 860 38.46 8.97 -2.50
C GLU A 860 38.28 7.72 -3.39
N PRO A 861 38.47 7.84 -4.72
CA PRO A 861 38.42 6.68 -5.60
C PRO A 861 39.67 5.82 -5.42
N ALA A 862 39.46 4.54 -5.14
CA ALA A 862 40.51 3.52 -5.26
C ALA A 862 41.08 3.52 -6.70
N PRO A 863 42.39 3.21 -6.88
CA PRO A 863 43.07 3.37 -8.16
C PRO A 863 42.48 2.47 -9.25
N GLY A 864 42.35 3.06 -10.45
CA GLY A 864 41.54 2.55 -11.55
C GLY A 864 41.96 1.20 -12.13
N PRO A 865 41.01 0.47 -12.75
CA PRO A 865 41.27 -0.79 -13.41
C PRO A 865 41.99 -0.59 -14.75
N PRO A 866 42.76 -1.59 -15.24
CA PRO A 866 43.36 -1.55 -16.56
C PRO A 866 42.28 -1.53 -17.66
N ALA A 867 42.60 -0.83 -18.74
CA ALA A 867 41.72 -0.53 -19.85
C ALA A 867 41.31 -1.75 -20.69
N ALA A 868 40.15 -1.58 -21.33
CA ALA A 868 39.51 -2.35 -22.41
C ALA A 868 38.68 -3.59 -21.97
N GLY A 869 37.37 -3.38 -21.85
CA GLY A 869 36.30 -4.38 -21.87
C GLY A 869 35.06 -3.78 -22.58
N PRO A 870 34.20 -4.61 -23.21
CA PRO A 870 33.42 -4.25 -24.39
C PRO A 870 32.13 -3.45 -24.11
N THR A 871 31.61 -2.91 -25.21
CA THR A 871 30.39 -2.13 -25.41
C THR A 871 29.09 -2.71 -24.84
N VAL A 872 28.16 -1.78 -24.55
CA VAL A 872 26.70 -1.91 -24.40
C VAL A 872 26.08 -3.27 -24.78
N GLY A 873 25.36 -3.83 -23.81
CA GLY A 873 24.34 -4.86 -23.98
C GLY A 873 24.62 -6.10 -23.14
N ASP A 874 23.79 -6.36 -22.13
CA ASP A 874 23.48 -7.73 -21.72
C ASP A 874 22.18 -7.75 -20.90
N GLU A 875 21.18 -8.43 -21.46
CA GLU A 875 20.01 -9.00 -20.81
C GLU A 875 20.39 -9.81 -19.55
N PRO A 876 19.44 -10.12 -18.65
CA PRO A 876 19.68 -11.09 -17.58
C PRO A 876 20.31 -12.36 -18.17
N PRO A 877 21.29 -12.99 -17.48
CA PRO A 877 22.00 -14.13 -18.02
C PRO A 877 20.97 -15.19 -18.46
N PRO A 878 21.08 -15.74 -19.68
CA PRO A 878 20.09 -16.66 -20.21
C PRO A 878 20.00 -17.85 -19.27
N GLN A 879 18.89 -17.95 -18.53
CA GLN A 879 18.52 -19.19 -17.89
C GLN A 879 18.42 -20.22 -19.01
N LYS A 880 19.31 -21.22 -18.99
CA LYS A 880 19.32 -22.27 -20.01
C LYS A 880 17.90 -22.86 -20.08
N PRO A 881 17.28 -22.94 -21.28
CA PRO A 881 15.95 -23.54 -21.40
C PRO A 881 15.91 -24.92 -20.75
N PRO A 882 14.83 -25.26 -20.02
CA PRO A 882 14.73 -26.52 -19.30
C PRO A 882 14.65 -27.70 -20.27
N SER A 883 15.11 -28.86 -19.82
CA SER A 883 14.98 -30.12 -20.56
C SER A 883 14.18 -31.14 -19.75
N LEU A 884 13.28 -31.88 -20.40
CA LEU A 884 12.49 -32.96 -19.80
C LEU A 884 12.73 -34.25 -20.58
N LYS A 885 13.30 -35.26 -19.92
CA LYS A 885 13.45 -36.60 -20.51
C LYS A 885 12.12 -37.32 -20.52
N VAL A 886 11.63 -37.71 -21.69
CA VAL A 886 10.30 -38.31 -21.87
C VAL A 886 10.35 -39.82 -21.64
N ASN A 887 9.58 -40.29 -20.66
CA ASN A 887 9.47 -41.70 -20.34
C ASN A 887 8.54 -42.41 -21.31
N ARG A 888 8.84 -43.69 -21.56
CA ARG A 888 7.97 -44.58 -22.30
C ARG A 888 7.02 -45.29 -21.34
N VAL A 889 5.74 -45.33 -21.69
CA VAL A 889 4.72 -46.04 -20.91
C VAL A 889 4.40 -47.39 -21.54
N ALA A 890 4.11 -48.40 -20.70
CA ALA A 890 3.81 -49.76 -21.18
C ALA A 890 2.38 -49.88 -21.73
N LYS A 891 1.46 -49.07 -21.22
CA LYS A 891 0.06 -48.98 -21.65
C LYS A 891 -0.29 -47.52 -21.88
N PRO A 892 -0.95 -47.16 -22.98
CA PRO A 892 -1.32 -45.76 -23.25
C PRO A 892 -2.37 -45.27 -22.23
N PRO A 893 -2.34 -43.98 -21.85
CA PRO A 893 -3.43 -43.38 -21.08
C PRO A 893 -4.72 -43.35 -21.89
N LYS A 894 -5.85 -43.43 -21.21
CA LYS A 894 -7.16 -43.14 -21.78
C LYS A 894 -7.33 -41.63 -21.78
N ILE A 895 -7.63 -41.07 -22.95
CA ILE A 895 -7.85 -39.62 -23.08
C ILE A 895 -9.31 -39.32 -22.75
N ASP A 896 -9.60 -39.00 -21.49
CA ASP A 896 -10.95 -38.71 -21.00
C ASP A 896 -11.07 -37.45 -20.11
N GLY A 897 -9.97 -36.72 -19.96
CA GLY A 897 -9.83 -35.48 -19.22
C GLY A 897 -9.46 -35.69 -17.76
N LEU A 898 -9.21 -36.92 -17.31
CA LEU A 898 -8.95 -37.27 -15.92
C LEU A 898 -7.57 -37.92 -15.76
N LEU A 899 -6.70 -37.31 -14.96
CA LEU A 899 -5.33 -37.81 -14.72
C LEU A 899 -5.26 -38.95 -13.70
N ASP A 900 -6.23 -39.87 -13.68
CA ASP A 900 -6.27 -41.00 -12.75
C ASP A 900 -5.65 -42.30 -13.30
N ASP A 901 -5.34 -42.33 -14.60
CA ASP A 901 -4.68 -43.46 -15.25
C ASP A 901 -3.26 -43.73 -14.71
N PRO A 902 -2.87 -45.01 -14.54
CA PRO A 902 -1.53 -45.38 -14.10
C PRO A 902 -0.40 -44.82 -14.97
N ALA A 903 -0.63 -44.65 -16.27
CA ALA A 903 0.35 -44.13 -17.22
C ALA A 903 0.85 -42.73 -16.84
N TRP A 904 0.02 -41.88 -16.23
CA TRP A 904 0.41 -40.54 -15.78
C TRP A 904 1.33 -40.54 -14.56
N ARG A 905 1.37 -41.64 -13.80
CA ARG A 905 2.32 -41.83 -12.70
C ARG A 905 3.72 -42.22 -13.19
N GLU A 906 3.79 -42.84 -14.37
CA GLU A 906 5.03 -43.23 -15.05
C GLU A 906 5.55 -42.13 -15.99
N ALA A 907 4.66 -41.20 -16.39
CA ALA A 907 4.96 -40.06 -17.22
C ALA A 907 6.01 -39.11 -16.60
N SER A 908 6.74 -38.43 -17.46
CA SER A 908 7.72 -37.43 -17.05
C SER A 908 7.00 -36.15 -16.65
N GLY A 909 7.16 -35.73 -15.40
CA GLY A 909 6.50 -34.56 -14.83
C GLY A 909 7.37 -33.31 -14.83
N ALA A 910 6.77 -32.14 -15.06
CA ALA A 910 7.39 -30.85 -14.79
C ALA A 910 6.43 -29.89 -14.05
N THR A 911 7.01 -29.08 -13.17
CA THR A 911 6.33 -28.02 -12.41
C THR A 911 7.19 -26.76 -12.45
N GLY A 912 6.80 -25.71 -11.71
CA GLY A 912 7.61 -24.49 -11.62
C GLY A 912 7.50 -23.60 -12.85
N PHE A 913 6.31 -23.56 -13.46
CA PHE A 913 5.98 -22.60 -14.51
C PHE A 913 6.26 -21.17 -14.04
N ARG A 914 6.72 -20.34 -14.96
CA ARG A 914 7.14 -18.95 -14.70
C ARG A 914 6.40 -17.98 -15.59
N GLN A 915 6.13 -16.80 -15.07
CA GLN A 915 5.55 -15.70 -15.82
C GLN A 915 6.52 -15.20 -16.91
N THR A 916 6.02 -14.42 -17.86
CA THR A 916 6.83 -13.81 -18.93
C THR A 916 8.10 -13.12 -18.39
N ASN A 917 8.02 -12.44 -17.24
CA ASN A 917 9.14 -11.72 -16.62
C ASN A 917 10.11 -12.64 -15.83
N GLY A 918 9.87 -13.95 -15.76
CA GLY A 918 10.69 -14.92 -15.04
C GLY A 918 10.26 -15.20 -13.60
N GLU A 919 9.28 -14.48 -13.07
CA GLU A 919 8.71 -14.73 -11.73
C GLU A 919 7.97 -16.08 -11.67
N PRO A 920 7.83 -16.73 -10.50
CA PRO A 920 6.97 -17.90 -10.36
C PRO A 920 5.50 -17.61 -10.78
N ALA A 921 4.85 -18.58 -11.41
CA ALA A 921 3.41 -18.54 -11.65
C ALA A 921 2.64 -18.41 -10.33
N THR A 922 1.57 -17.59 -10.29
CA THR A 922 0.81 -17.36 -9.05
C THR A 922 -0.09 -18.52 -8.66
N THR A 923 -0.37 -19.43 -9.61
CA THR A 923 -1.02 -20.71 -9.36
C THR A 923 -0.24 -21.83 -10.02
N MET A 924 -0.24 -23.01 -9.40
CA MET A 924 0.51 -24.15 -9.88
C MET A 924 -0.05 -24.66 -11.22
N THR A 925 0.86 -25.02 -12.12
CA THR A 925 0.56 -25.81 -13.33
C THR A 925 1.49 -27.03 -13.32
N ARG A 926 0.95 -28.21 -13.62
CA ARG A 926 1.72 -29.44 -13.78
C ARG A 926 1.64 -29.89 -15.22
N LEU A 927 2.79 -30.26 -15.77
CA LEU A 927 2.93 -30.88 -17.08
C LEU A 927 3.29 -32.35 -16.90
N TYR A 928 2.67 -33.22 -17.67
CA TYR A 928 3.01 -34.63 -17.78
C TYR A 928 3.25 -34.97 -19.25
N VAL A 929 4.34 -35.66 -19.55
CA VAL A 929 4.70 -36.08 -20.91
C VAL A 929 5.12 -37.54 -20.92
N ALA A 930 4.52 -38.33 -21.78
CA ALA A 930 4.82 -39.75 -21.98
C ALA A 930 4.81 -40.10 -23.47
N GLN A 931 5.35 -41.26 -23.83
CA GLN A 931 5.30 -41.76 -25.20
C GLN A 931 5.12 -43.29 -25.24
N ASP A 932 4.64 -43.80 -26.36
CA ASP A 932 4.71 -45.21 -26.71
C ASP A 932 5.07 -45.41 -28.20
N ASP A 933 4.82 -46.60 -28.74
CA ASP A 933 5.05 -46.91 -30.15
C ASP A 933 4.12 -46.18 -31.13
N ALA A 934 2.99 -45.65 -30.66
CA ALA A 934 1.92 -45.11 -31.46
C ALA A 934 1.83 -43.57 -31.38
N ALA A 935 2.05 -43.00 -30.20
CA ALA A 935 1.81 -41.57 -29.96
C ALA A 935 2.72 -40.93 -28.91
N LEU A 936 2.73 -39.60 -28.94
CA LEU A 936 3.17 -38.71 -27.87
C LEU A 936 1.95 -38.32 -27.02
N TYR A 937 2.03 -38.51 -25.71
CA TYR A 937 0.98 -38.17 -24.75
C TYR A 937 1.39 -36.95 -23.92
N ILE A 938 0.52 -35.95 -23.86
CA ILE A 938 0.76 -34.72 -23.07
C ILE A 938 -0.47 -34.46 -22.22
N ALA A 939 -0.27 -34.16 -20.94
CA ALA A 939 -1.31 -33.65 -20.08
C ALA A 939 -0.85 -32.40 -19.33
N VAL A 940 -1.80 -31.49 -19.10
CA VAL A 940 -1.57 -30.26 -18.34
C VAL A 940 -2.67 -30.10 -17.31
N GLU A 941 -2.27 -29.97 -16.04
CA GLU A 941 -3.16 -29.73 -14.91
C GLU A 941 -2.98 -28.30 -14.40
N CYS A 942 -4.04 -27.50 -14.54
CA CYS A 942 -4.05 -26.07 -14.24
C CYS A 942 -4.81 -25.79 -12.93
N PHE A 943 -4.09 -25.68 -11.81
CA PHE A 943 -4.69 -25.36 -10.52
C PHE A 943 -5.16 -23.90 -10.46
N ASP A 944 -6.28 -23.65 -9.80
CA ASP A 944 -6.74 -22.31 -9.46
C ASP A 944 -7.54 -22.34 -8.14
N THR A 945 -7.88 -21.17 -7.61
CA THR A 945 -8.80 -21.09 -6.46
C THR A 945 -10.19 -21.63 -6.87
N PRO A 946 -11.03 -22.12 -5.93
CA PRO A 946 -12.38 -22.56 -6.28
C PRO A 946 -13.22 -21.49 -7.00
N GLU A 947 -13.07 -20.23 -6.60
CA GLU A 947 -13.68 -19.07 -7.29
C GLU A 947 -13.07 -18.86 -8.69
N GLY A 948 -11.75 -19.02 -8.80
CA GLY A 948 -11.03 -19.03 -10.06
C GLY A 948 -11.52 -20.13 -11.01
N ILE A 949 -11.73 -21.35 -10.54
CA ILE A 949 -12.29 -22.43 -11.38
C ILE A 949 -13.74 -22.12 -11.78
N GLY A 950 -14.56 -21.62 -10.84
CA GLY A 950 -15.97 -21.26 -11.11
C GLY A 950 -16.17 -20.06 -12.05
N ARG A 951 -15.10 -19.34 -12.41
CA ARG A 951 -15.14 -18.16 -13.27
C ARG A 951 -14.22 -18.25 -14.49
N LEU A 952 -13.79 -19.45 -14.90
CA LEU A 952 -12.95 -19.61 -16.09
C LEU A 952 -13.62 -18.93 -17.31
N ARG A 953 -12.85 -18.09 -17.99
CA ARG A 953 -13.28 -17.42 -19.21
C ARG A 953 -13.05 -18.37 -20.37
N ALA A 954 -14.12 -18.95 -20.87
CA ALA A 954 -14.11 -19.64 -22.15
C ALA A 954 -15.30 -19.10 -22.94
N ASN A 955 -15.07 -18.10 -23.80
CA ASN A 955 -16.07 -17.46 -24.65
C ASN A 955 -16.06 -18.02 -26.07
N ILE A 956 -14.90 -18.46 -26.55
CA ILE A 956 -14.75 -19.07 -27.88
C ILE A 956 -15.39 -20.46 -27.88
N ARG A 957 -16.11 -20.77 -28.97
CA ARG A 957 -16.95 -21.97 -29.12
C ARG A 957 -16.64 -22.78 -30.37
N GLU A 958 -15.98 -22.16 -31.35
CA GLU A 958 -15.72 -22.72 -32.65
C GLU A 958 -14.22 -23.01 -32.77
N HIS A 959 -13.92 -24.15 -33.39
CA HIS A 959 -12.56 -24.53 -33.74
C HIS A 959 -11.95 -23.48 -34.68
N ASP A 960 -10.67 -23.15 -34.49
CA ASP A 960 -9.91 -22.18 -35.28
C ASP A 960 -10.48 -20.75 -35.32
N ALA A 961 -11.38 -20.41 -34.39
CA ALA A 961 -11.89 -19.06 -34.27
C ALA A 961 -10.80 -18.06 -33.84
N GLU A 962 -10.84 -16.87 -34.44
CA GLU A 962 -9.94 -15.78 -34.08
C GLU A 962 -10.14 -15.34 -32.63
N GLY A 963 -9.05 -15.07 -31.91
CA GLY A 963 -9.11 -14.58 -30.54
C GLY A 963 -9.16 -15.66 -29.45
N MET A 964 -8.78 -16.92 -29.76
CA MET A 964 -8.63 -17.99 -28.74
C MET A 964 -7.80 -17.54 -27.53
N TYR A 965 -6.73 -16.78 -27.77
CA TYR A 965 -5.87 -16.16 -26.77
C TYR A 965 -6.55 -15.10 -25.89
N PHE A 966 -7.87 -14.84 -26.01
CA PHE A 966 -8.66 -14.04 -25.07
C PHE A 966 -9.42 -14.88 -24.04
N ASP A 967 -9.37 -16.21 -24.13
CA ASP A 967 -9.89 -17.16 -23.15
C ASP A 967 -8.79 -17.63 -22.16
N ASP A 968 -9.20 -18.16 -21.01
CA ASP A 968 -8.33 -18.96 -20.15
C ASP A 968 -8.00 -20.25 -20.91
N ASP A 969 -6.75 -20.38 -21.34
CA ASP A 969 -6.29 -21.42 -22.25
C ASP A 969 -4.93 -22.03 -21.85
N ILE A 970 -4.60 -23.12 -22.54
CA ILE A 970 -3.27 -23.73 -22.58
C ILE A 970 -2.82 -23.71 -24.04
N GLU A 971 -1.56 -23.36 -24.29
CA GLU A 971 -0.95 -23.48 -25.60
C GLU A 971 0.25 -24.44 -25.54
N LEU A 972 0.31 -25.38 -26.48
CA LEU A 972 1.42 -26.30 -26.68
C LEU A 972 2.21 -25.86 -27.92
N PHE A 973 3.52 -25.69 -27.76
CA PHE A 973 4.45 -25.42 -28.86
C PHE A 973 5.36 -26.63 -29.05
N LEU A 974 5.31 -27.27 -30.21
CA LEU A 974 5.99 -28.54 -30.50
C LEU A 974 6.84 -28.37 -31.76
N ASP A 975 8.17 -28.49 -31.64
CA ASP A 975 9.09 -28.51 -32.77
C ASP A 975 9.77 -29.88 -32.85
N PRO A 976 9.29 -30.77 -33.75
CA PRO A 976 9.85 -32.10 -33.93
C PRO A 976 11.23 -32.16 -34.58
N THR A 977 11.77 -31.02 -35.04
CA THR A 977 13.14 -30.93 -35.60
C THR A 977 14.15 -30.48 -34.55
N CYS A 978 13.69 -29.79 -33.50
CA CYS A 978 14.50 -29.09 -32.50
C CYS A 978 15.42 -27.99 -33.08
N GLU A 979 15.24 -27.61 -34.35
CA GLU A 979 15.97 -26.54 -35.00
C GLU A 979 15.52 -25.14 -34.54
N ARG A 980 14.37 -25.04 -33.85
CA ARG A 980 13.77 -23.80 -33.34
C ARG A 980 13.44 -22.80 -34.46
N LYS A 981 13.02 -23.31 -35.61
CA LYS A 981 12.65 -22.50 -36.80
C LYS A 981 11.18 -22.65 -37.15
N SER A 982 10.69 -23.89 -37.15
CA SER A 982 9.29 -24.22 -37.41
C SER A 982 8.73 -25.05 -36.27
N TYR A 983 7.45 -24.87 -35.95
CA TYR A 983 6.80 -25.59 -34.86
C TYR A 983 5.30 -25.69 -35.10
N TYR A 984 4.66 -26.62 -34.43
CA TYR A 984 3.22 -26.75 -34.33
C TYR A 984 2.75 -26.02 -33.08
N GLN A 985 1.59 -25.36 -33.17
CA GLN A 985 0.92 -24.73 -32.04
C GLN A 985 -0.48 -25.31 -31.92
N ILE A 986 -0.86 -25.67 -30.69
CA ILE A 986 -2.23 -26.05 -30.35
C ILE A 986 -2.63 -25.23 -29.13
N MET A 987 -3.69 -24.42 -29.25
CA MET A 987 -4.32 -23.73 -28.14
C MET A 987 -5.61 -24.44 -27.75
N ILE A 988 -5.89 -24.53 -26.46
CA ILE A 988 -7.10 -25.14 -25.93
C ILE A 988 -7.68 -24.35 -24.76
N ASN A 989 -8.97 -24.04 -24.80
CA ASN A 989 -9.66 -23.46 -23.65
C ASN A 989 -10.26 -24.54 -22.72
N CYS A 990 -10.74 -24.14 -21.55
CA CYS A 990 -11.30 -25.07 -20.56
C CYS A 990 -12.62 -25.78 -20.99
N ARG A 991 -13.08 -25.58 -22.22
CA ARG A 991 -14.24 -26.28 -22.82
C ARG A 991 -13.85 -27.30 -23.88
N GLY A 992 -12.54 -27.46 -24.13
CA GLY A 992 -12.04 -28.36 -25.16
C GLY A 992 -12.14 -27.81 -26.59
N VAL A 993 -12.34 -26.49 -26.77
CA VAL A 993 -12.30 -25.87 -28.10
C VAL A 993 -10.84 -25.60 -28.45
N THR A 994 -10.44 -26.01 -29.65
CA THR A 994 -9.05 -25.94 -30.11
C THR A 994 -8.85 -24.87 -31.18
N TRP A 995 -7.64 -24.34 -31.23
CA TRP A 995 -7.10 -23.62 -32.37
C TRP A 995 -5.74 -24.23 -32.67
N ASP A 996 -5.48 -24.65 -33.90
CA ASP A 996 -4.20 -25.27 -34.25
C ASP A 996 -3.60 -24.79 -35.57
N ALA A 997 -2.26 -24.73 -35.60
CA ALA A 997 -1.52 -24.20 -36.74
C ALA A 997 -0.12 -24.80 -36.83
N PHE A 998 0.37 -24.95 -38.06
CA PHE A 998 1.80 -25.13 -38.31
C PHE A 998 2.45 -23.78 -38.58
N HIS A 999 3.55 -23.47 -37.92
CA HIS A 999 4.33 -22.26 -38.14
C HIS A 999 5.61 -22.62 -38.89
N PRO A 1000 5.72 -22.39 -40.23
CA PRO A 1000 6.99 -22.46 -40.96
C PRO A 1000 8.01 -21.42 -40.48
N SER A 1001 7.53 -20.34 -39.85
CA SER A 1001 8.33 -19.36 -39.11
C SER A 1001 7.43 -18.67 -38.07
N ALA A 1002 8.04 -18.00 -37.08
CA ALA A 1002 7.33 -17.34 -35.97
C ALA A 1002 6.27 -16.28 -36.38
N ALA A 1003 6.31 -15.78 -37.62
CA ALA A 1003 5.44 -14.71 -38.11
C ALA A 1003 4.33 -15.19 -39.06
N SER A 1004 4.22 -16.50 -39.34
CA SER A 1004 3.33 -17.00 -40.39
C SER A 1004 2.65 -18.30 -39.97
N PRO A 1005 1.45 -18.25 -39.36
CA PRO A 1005 0.67 -19.46 -39.10
C PRO A 1005 0.06 -20.02 -40.40
N ASP A 1006 0.23 -21.32 -40.62
CA ASP A 1006 -0.47 -22.13 -41.63
C ASP A 1006 -1.57 -22.94 -40.94
N LEU A 1007 -2.80 -22.43 -41.04
CA LEU A 1007 -4.02 -23.06 -40.53
C LEU A 1007 -4.51 -24.23 -41.39
N SER A 1008 -3.86 -24.55 -42.52
CA SER A 1008 -4.25 -25.70 -43.35
C SER A 1008 -3.76 -27.04 -42.77
N TRP A 1009 -3.01 -27.01 -41.67
CA TRP A 1009 -2.62 -28.20 -40.94
C TRP A 1009 -3.76 -28.62 -39.99
N GLU A 1010 -4.49 -29.64 -40.40
CA GLU A 1010 -5.66 -30.20 -39.70
C GLU A 1010 -5.33 -31.61 -39.20
N PRO A 1011 -4.57 -31.73 -38.10
CA PRO A 1011 -4.13 -33.02 -37.57
C PRO A 1011 -5.29 -33.79 -36.93
N LYS A 1012 -5.18 -35.11 -36.92
CA LYS A 1012 -6.04 -35.97 -36.10
C LYS A 1012 -5.28 -36.36 -34.83
N TYR A 1013 -5.71 -35.83 -33.69
CA TYR A 1013 -5.24 -36.19 -32.35
C TYR A 1013 -6.44 -36.38 -31.42
N ASP A 1014 -6.29 -37.22 -30.39
CA ASP A 1014 -7.31 -37.38 -29.36
C ASP A 1014 -7.11 -36.33 -28.27
N LEU A 1015 -8.21 -35.78 -27.76
CA LEU A 1015 -8.21 -34.72 -26.78
C LEU A 1015 -9.41 -34.84 -25.84
N ALA A 1016 -9.18 -34.61 -24.55
CA ALA A 1016 -10.25 -34.47 -23.57
C ALA A 1016 -9.90 -33.42 -22.49
N VAL A 1017 -10.92 -32.74 -21.99
CA VAL A 1017 -10.80 -31.69 -20.96
C VAL A 1017 -11.78 -31.94 -19.84
N SER A 1018 -11.34 -31.76 -18.60
CA SER A 1018 -12.19 -31.81 -17.41
C SER A 1018 -11.98 -30.57 -16.55
N VAL A 1019 -13.06 -30.07 -15.94
CA VAL A 1019 -13.03 -28.97 -14.98
C VAL A 1019 -13.47 -29.50 -13.62
N GLY A 1020 -12.53 -29.57 -12.68
CA GLY A 1020 -12.75 -30.02 -11.31
C GLY A 1020 -13.12 -28.87 -10.38
N LYS A 1021 -12.93 -29.06 -9.06
CA LYS A 1021 -13.17 -28.01 -8.05
C LYS A 1021 -11.94 -27.13 -7.79
N GLU A 1022 -10.75 -27.65 -8.05
CA GLU A 1022 -9.46 -27.02 -7.70
C GLU A 1022 -8.51 -26.90 -8.90
N SER A 1023 -8.80 -27.58 -10.01
CA SER A 1023 -8.04 -27.53 -11.24
C SER A 1023 -8.93 -27.81 -12.45
N TRP A 1024 -8.47 -27.42 -13.62
CA TRP A 1024 -8.94 -27.97 -14.89
C TRP A 1024 -7.77 -28.64 -15.60
N GLN A 1025 -8.05 -29.70 -16.35
CA GLN A 1025 -7.06 -30.62 -16.90
C GLN A 1025 -7.34 -30.82 -18.40
N ALA A 1026 -6.29 -30.92 -19.20
CA ALA A 1026 -6.37 -31.29 -20.61
C ALA A 1026 -5.40 -32.46 -20.88
N GLU A 1027 -5.88 -33.47 -21.61
CA GLU A 1027 -5.12 -34.65 -22.03
C GLU A 1027 -5.10 -34.76 -23.55
N PHE A 1028 -3.93 -35.03 -24.12
CA PHE A 1028 -3.72 -35.16 -25.56
C PHE A 1028 -3.01 -36.48 -25.88
N ALA A 1029 -3.46 -37.14 -26.95
CA ALA A 1029 -2.67 -38.17 -27.64
C ALA A 1029 -2.41 -37.73 -29.08
N PHE A 1030 -1.15 -37.44 -29.40
CA PHE A 1030 -0.70 -37.07 -30.73
C PHE A 1030 -0.05 -38.29 -31.42
N PRO A 1031 -0.74 -38.95 -32.37
CA PRO A 1031 -0.09 -39.95 -33.21
C PRO A 1031 1.15 -39.34 -33.87
N TRP A 1032 2.23 -40.10 -34.03
CA TRP A 1032 3.44 -39.58 -34.67
C TRP A 1032 3.17 -38.99 -36.08
N ALA A 1033 2.16 -39.54 -36.78
CA ALA A 1033 1.69 -39.05 -38.07
C ALA A 1033 1.00 -37.68 -38.06
N ALA A 1034 0.59 -37.15 -36.90
CA ALA A 1034 0.03 -35.81 -36.78
C ALA A 1034 1.02 -34.72 -37.21
N PHE A 1035 2.32 -34.98 -37.06
CA PHE A 1035 3.41 -34.04 -37.40
C PHE A 1035 3.84 -34.14 -38.88
N ASN A 1036 2.87 -34.24 -39.78
CA ASN A 1036 3.09 -34.51 -41.22
C ASN A 1036 3.80 -33.40 -42.02
N ARG A 1037 3.81 -32.16 -41.51
CA ARG A 1037 4.60 -31.05 -42.07
C ARG A 1037 6.11 -31.19 -41.80
N THR A 1038 6.51 -32.13 -40.95
CA THR A 1038 7.91 -32.41 -40.60
C THR A 1038 8.31 -33.79 -41.11
N PRO A 1039 9.01 -33.89 -42.25
CA PRO A 1039 9.29 -35.17 -42.91
C PRO A 1039 10.14 -36.14 -42.07
N THR A 1040 10.94 -35.61 -41.15
CA THR A 1040 11.83 -36.40 -40.28
C THR A 1040 11.71 -35.88 -38.86
N LEU A 1041 11.20 -36.73 -37.97
CA LEU A 1041 11.03 -36.42 -36.55
C LEU A 1041 12.32 -36.77 -35.80
N ALA A 1042 12.88 -35.81 -35.07
CA ALA A 1042 14.08 -35.99 -34.26
C ALA A 1042 13.78 -36.73 -32.94
N SER A 1043 14.83 -37.19 -32.26
CA SER A 1043 14.74 -37.80 -30.92
C SER A 1043 14.65 -36.77 -29.79
N ASP A 1044 15.00 -35.52 -30.07
CA ASP A 1044 14.84 -34.38 -29.16
C ASP A 1044 13.97 -33.35 -29.85
N TRP A 1045 12.98 -32.79 -29.15
CA TRP A 1045 12.05 -31.79 -29.68
C TRP A 1045 12.18 -30.50 -28.90
N ALA A 1046 12.18 -29.35 -29.58
CA ALA A 1046 12.01 -28.08 -28.87
C ALA A 1046 10.54 -27.94 -28.46
N PHE A 1047 10.30 -27.56 -27.21
CA PHE A 1047 8.96 -27.65 -26.61
C PHE A 1047 8.69 -26.54 -25.61
N ASN A 1048 7.46 -26.04 -25.59
CA ASN A 1048 6.98 -25.17 -24.53
C ASN A 1048 5.49 -25.36 -24.25
N VAL A 1049 5.10 -24.99 -23.04
CA VAL A 1049 3.69 -24.90 -22.63
C VAL A 1049 3.45 -23.51 -22.09
N LEU A 1050 2.43 -22.85 -22.59
CA LEU A 1050 1.89 -21.61 -22.05
C LEU A 1050 0.53 -21.93 -21.40
N ARG A 1051 0.26 -21.32 -20.25
CA ARG A 1051 -1.08 -21.20 -19.69
C ARG A 1051 -1.43 -19.72 -19.62
N SER A 1052 -2.51 -19.30 -20.28
CA SER A 1052 -3.05 -17.97 -20.07
C SER A 1052 -4.10 -17.96 -18.97
N ARG A 1053 -4.00 -16.96 -18.08
CA ARG A 1053 -5.01 -16.63 -17.08
C ARG A 1053 -5.52 -15.23 -17.35
N GLN A 1054 -6.50 -15.12 -18.22
CA GLN A 1054 -6.98 -13.84 -18.77
C GLN A 1054 -7.48 -12.88 -17.70
N ARG A 1055 -8.12 -13.44 -16.68
CA ARG A 1055 -8.68 -12.68 -15.55
C ARG A 1055 -7.59 -12.01 -14.72
N MET A 1056 -6.42 -12.64 -14.65
CA MET A 1056 -5.24 -12.13 -13.95
C MET A 1056 -4.26 -11.41 -14.89
N LYS A 1057 -4.50 -11.48 -16.21
CA LYS A 1057 -3.57 -11.03 -17.26
C LYS A 1057 -2.18 -11.63 -17.08
N GLU A 1058 -2.15 -12.93 -16.74
CA GLU A 1058 -0.93 -13.66 -16.41
C GLU A 1058 -0.69 -14.76 -17.45
N LEU A 1059 0.53 -14.80 -18.00
CA LEU A 1059 1.00 -15.80 -18.96
C LEU A 1059 2.09 -16.63 -18.31
N ASN A 1060 1.84 -17.93 -18.14
CA ASN A 1060 2.72 -18.84 -17.43
C ASN A 1060 3.35 -19.86 -18.38
N TYR A 1061 4.67 -19.89 -18.43
CA TYR A 1061 5.46 -20.72 -19.33
C TYR A 1061 6.20 -21.83 -18.58
N TRP A 1062 6.30 -23.01 -19.18
CA TRP A 1062 7.25 -24.03 -18.72
C TRP A 1062 8.71 -23.58 -18.94
N SER A 1063 8.99 -23.04 -20.14
CA SER A 1063 10.24 -22.34 -20.46
C SER A 1063 9.95 -20.85 -20.70
N PRO A 1064 10.25 -19.95 -19.74
CA PRO A 1064 9.95 -18.53 -19.90
C PRO A 1064 10.68 -17.89 -21.08
N VAL A 1065 9.92 -17.14 -21.89
CA VAL A 1065 10.39 -16.52 -23.13
C VAL A 1065 11.01 -15.13 -22.93
N HIS A 1066 10.73 -14.44 -21.81
CA HIS A 1066 11.23 -13.09 -21.47
C HIS A 1066 10.97 -11.97 -22.49
N THR A 1067 10.23 -12.26 -23.55
CA THR A 1067 9.77 -11.30 -24.55
C THR A 1067 8.25 -11.12 -24.44
N ARG A 1068 7.69 -10.15 -25.15
CA ARG A 1068 6.23 -9.95 -25.20
C ARG A 1068 5.49 -10.96 -26.07
N SER A 1069 6.20 -11.89 -26.74
CA SER A 1069 5.62 -12.83 -27.70
C SER A 1069 5.89 -14.28 -27.30
N ALA A 1070 4.84 -15.11 -27.27
CA ALA A 1070 5.00 -16.55 -27.07
C ALA A 1070 5.76 -17.23 -28.24
N HIS A 1071 5.78 -16.60 -29.42
CA HIS A 1071 6.45 -17.07 -30.64
C HIS A 1071 7.95 -16.76 -30.64
N THR A 1072 8.66 -17.25 -29.62
CA THR A 1072 10.10 -17.08 -29.41
C THR A 1072 10.78 -18.46 -29.34
N PRO A 1073 10.85 -19.21 -30.47
CA PRO A 1073 11.25 -20.62 -30.47
C PRO A 1073 12.68 -20.86 -29.97
N GLU A 1074 13.56 -19.87 -30.06
CA GLU A 1074 14.91 -19.87 -29.49
C GLU A 1074 14.93 -20.08 -27.96
N ARG A 1075 13.81 -19.77 -27.28
CA ARG A 1075 13.62 -19.93 -25.82
C ARG A 1075 12.87 -21.20 -25.44
N PHE A 1076 12.44 -22.02 -26.39
CA PHE A 1076 11.75 -23.27 -26.07
C PHE A 1076 12.69 -24.23 -25.34
N GLY A 1077 12.12 -24.92 -24.35
CA GLY A 1077 12.78 -26.03 -23.65
C GLY A 1077 12.98 -27.21 -24.57
N THR A 1078 13.38 -28.36 -24.04
CA THR A 1078 13.65 -29.55 -24.87
C THR A 1078 13.06 -30.80 -24.25
N LEU A 1079 12.20 -31.50 -25.00
CA LEU A 1079 11.84 -32.88 -24.70
C LEU A 1079 12.93 -33.79 -25.26
N THR A 1080 13.54 -34.64 -24.44
CA THR A 1080 14.64 -35.51 -24.87
C THR A 1080 14.28 -36.99 -24.77
N GLY A 1081 14.83 -37.81 -25.66
CA GLY A 1081 14.66 -39.27 -25.62
C GLY A 1081 13.35 -39.76 -26.24
N LEU A 1082 12.78 -38.98 -27.16
CA LEU A 1082 11.65 -39.39 -27.98
C LEU A 1082 12.09 -40.44 -29.00
N ALA A 1083 11.21 -41.40 -29.29
CA ALA A 1083 11.43 -42.49 -30.24
C ALA A 1083 10.30 -42.57 -31.27
N PRO A 1084 10.11 -41.54 -32.11
CA PRO A 1084 9.07 -41.53 -33.14
C PRO A 1084 9.30 -42.64 -34.16
N LYS A 1085 8.23 -43.31 -34.59
CA LYS A 1085 8.33 -44.24 -35.73
C LYS A 1085 8.44 -43.47 -37.05
N PRO A 1086 9.16 -44.01 -38.06
CA PRO A 1086 9.22 -43.42 -39.39
C PRO A 1086 7.81 -43.22 -39.95
N LEU A 1087 7.53 -42.00 -40.41
CA LEU A 1087 6.30 -41.70 -41.13
C LEU A 1087 6.27 -42.52 -42.44
N PRO A 1088 5.17 -43.19 -42.79
CA PRO A 1088 5.06 -43.82 -44.11
C PRO A 1088 5.22 -42.75 -45.21
N PRO A 1089 5.85 -43.07 -46.35
CA PRO A 1089 6.03 -42.10 -47.43
C PRO A 1089 4.69 -41.56 -47.91
N SER A 1090 4.57 -40.23 -47.99
CA SER A 1090 3.38 -39.52 -48.48
C SER A 1090 3.14 -39.84 -49.96
N HIS A 1091 1.94 -40.28 -50.32
CA HIS A 1091 1.44 -40.35 -51.70
C HIS A 1091 0.80 -39.04 -52.12
#